data_AF-A0A1Y2J2Y4-F1
#
_entry.id   AF-A0A1Y2J2Y4-F1
#
_cell.length_a   1.000
_cell.length_b   1.000
_cell.length_c   1.000
_cell.angle_alpha   90.00
_cell.angle_beta   90.00
_cell.angle_gamma   90.00
#
_symmetry.space_group_name_H-M   'P 1'
#
loop_
_entity.id
_entity.type
_entity.pdbx_description
1 polymer ?
#
loop_
_entity_poly.entity_id
_entity_poly.type
_entity_poly.pdbx_seq_one_letter_code
_entity_poly.pdbx_strand_id
1 'polypeptide(L)'
;MDAFRLRKKYPEVSQDEMFDLINRFNAIQTDTPGRVDKQRVLQSLQASGESYDNAREVLKHVSVDSSGKVELEDWVELNVKLRQQTKEALLPSKKGKVTVHGSNANVSHTINEDERAEFTNHINAVLEGDPDIGYRLPIPTNTMQLFDECRDGLILCKLINDSVPDTIDVRVLNKPTPKKPLNAFQITENNNIVITSAKAIGCSVVNIGPTDIAEGREHLILGLIWQIIRRGLLAQVDIKLHPELYRLCEEGETIEDLLRLTPDQILLRWFNYHLKQAGWHRRVNNFSRDVSDGENYTVLLHQLVPEKCSTAPLQTRDIRQRAEQVLQNADAIGCRKYLTPASLVSGNPRLNLAFVANLFNNYPGLAPLDEQEAKDYGVVEDFDAEGEREARVFTLWLNSLGVEPPVFNLFENLKDGVVLLQAFDKIMPGSVVWRRVSKPKAGANEEVSSPTSADGEEEDIGVTPNQSKLSRFKQVENCNYVVDLGKQAGMHLVGIQGSDIVDGSKTLVLGLVWQLMRKNITQTLTSLSKSAQGRPISDTEILKWANTTAQKAKPGIKPIRSFKDPSLTTGLFLLDLLEALRPGIVDPALVINVSESGPYEDRRQNAKLAISIARKMNALIFLVPEDIVDVRARLIMTFVGSLMAIANQ
;
A
#
# COMPACT_ATOMS: atom_id res chain seq x y z
N MET A 1 -11.04 6.67 49.88
CA MET A 1 -12.00 7.71 49.47
C MET A 1 -12.58 7.41 48.09
N ASP A 2 -11.77 6.90 47.15
CA ASP A 2 -12.22 6.63 45.78
C ASP A 2 -13.26 5.52 45.65
N ALA A 3 -13.16 4.44 46.44
CA ALA A 3 -14.15 3.35 46.44
C ALA A 3 -15.58 3.83 46.76
N PHE A 4 -15.74 4.75 47.73
CA PHE A 4 -17.05 5.33 48.07
C PHE A 4 -17.58 6.26 46.97
N ARG A 5 -16.70 7.01 46.30
CA ARG A 5 -17.05 7.89 45.17
C ARG A 5 -17.51 7.07 43.96
N LEU A 6 -16.73 6.06 43.58
CA LEU A 6 -17.01 5.18 42.44
C LEU A 6 -18.28 4.36 42.65
N ARG A 7 -18.54 3.88 43.88
CA ARG A 7 -19.79 3.16 44.21
C ARG A 7 -21.03 4.06 44.10
N LYS A 8 -20.91 5.37 44.34
CA LYS A 8 -22.02 6.31 44.11
C LYS A 8 -22.33 6.48 42.61
N LYS A 9 -21.31 6.35 41.75
CA LYS A 9 -21.44 6.45 40.29
C LYS A 9 -21.91 5.13 39.65
N TYR A 10 -21.47 4.00 40.18
CA TYR A 10 -21.80 2.63 39.73
C TYR A 10 -22.43 1.82 40.88
N PRO A 11 -23.69 2.09 41.24
CA PRO A 11 -24.38 1.44 42.37
C PRO A 11 -24.60 -0.07 42.17
N GLU A 12 -24.50 -0.56 40.94
CA GLU A 12 -24.61 -1.96 40.55
C GLU A 12 -23.39 -2.82 40.93
N VAL A 13 -22.26 -2.21 41.31
CA VAL A 13 -21.05 -2.93 41.74
C VAL A 13 -21.03 -3.03 43.27
N SER A 14 -20.93 -4.25 43.80
CA SER A 14 -20.87 -4.45 45.26
C SER A 14 -19.59 -3.89 45.86
N GLN A 15 -19.57 -3.69 47.19
CA GLN A 15 -18.42 -3.11 47.87
C GLN A 15 -17.16 -3.98 47.72
N ASP A 16 -17.28 -5.29 47.88
CA ASP A 16 -16.15 -6.22 47.78
C ASP A 16 -15.61 -6.28 46.34
N GLU A 17 -16.49 -6.25 45.34
CA GLU A 17 -16.09 -6.20 43.93
C GLU A 17 -15.40 -4.89 43.55
N MET A 18 -15.84 -3.76 44.11
CA MET A 18 -15.18 -2.48 43.88
C MET A 18 -13.75 -2.49 44.43
N PHE A 19 -13.54 -3.08 45.62
CA PHE A 19 -12.19 -3.24 46.18
C PHE A 19 -11.33 -4.16 45.33
N ASP A 20 -11.89 -5.26 44.83
CA ASP A 20 -11.20 -6.18 43.91
C ASP A 20 -10.81 -5.48 42.59
N LEU A 21 -11.71 -4.70 41.97
CA LEU A 21 -11.40 -3.93 40.76
C LEU A 21 -10.29 -2.90 40.99
N ILE A 22 -10.30 -2.20 42.13
CA ILE A 22 -9.24 -1.25 42.51
C ILE A 22 -7.90 -1.97 42.70
N ASN A 23 -7.92 -3.11 43.40
CA ASN A 23 -6.71 -3.90 43.63
C ASN A 23 -6.11 -4.42 42.32
N ARG A 24 -6.95 -4.91 41.40
CA ARG A 24 -6.53 -5.36 40.07
C ARG A 24 -5.93 -4.21 39.26
N PHE A 25 -6.57 -3.04 39.25
CA PHE A 25 -6.04 -1.87 38.54
C PHE A 25 -4.67 -1.43 39.08
N ASN A 26 -4.53 -1.38 40.40
CA ASN A 26 -3.26 -1.01 41.06
C ASN A 26 -2.15 -2.06 40.87
N ALA A 27 -2.51 -3.32 40.58
CA ALA A 27 -1.55 -4.37 40.28
C ALA A 27 -1.00 -4.28 38.85
N ILE A 28 -1.64 -3.52 37.94
CA ILE A 28 -1.13 -3.34 36.59
C ILE A 28 0.11 -2.44 36.65
N GLN A 29 1.24 -2.98 36.19
CA GLN A 29 2.48 -2.21 36.11
C GLN A 29 2.28 -1.01 35.20
N THR A 30 2.69 0.18 35.65
CA THR A 30 2.67 1.41 34.88
C THR A 30 3.84 2.31 35.27
N ASP A 31 4.37 3.05 34.30
CA ASP A 31 5.41 4.06 34.53
C ASP A 31 4.82 5.36 35.12
N THR A 32 3.49 5.53 35.03
CA THR A 32 2.73 6.67 35.54
C THR A 32 1.69 6.20 36.56
N PRO A 33 1.93 6.34 37.87
CA PRO A 33 1.00 5.89 38.90
C PRO A 33 -0.42 6.42 38.67
N GLY A 34 -1.41 5.52 38.67
CA GLY A 34 -2.82 5.87 38.45
C GLY A 34 -3.27 6.01 36.99
N ARG A 35 -2.35 5.92 36.02
CA ARG A 35 -2.66 5.97 34.58
C ARG A 35 -2.02 4.80 33.85
N VAL A 36 -2.81 3.96 33.21
CA VAL A 36 -2.35 2.71 32.58
C VAL A 36 -2.56 2.77 31.06
N ASP A 37 -1.60 2.28 30.28
CA ASP A 37 -1.73 2.24 28.82
C ASP A 37 -2.78 1.19 28.40
N LYS A 38 -3.59 1.49 27.36
CA LYS A 38 -4.69 0.62 26.89
C LYS A 38 -4.26 -0.82 26.65
N GLN A 39 -3.08 -1.02 26.08
CA GLN A 39 -2.55 -2.36 25.78
C GLN A 39 -2.37 -3.20 27.06
N ARG A 40 -1.86 -2.61 28.15
CA ARG A 40 -1.68 -3.30 29.43
C ARG A 40 -3.02 -3.61 30.10
N VAL A 41 -4.01 -2.73 29.94
CA VAL A 41 -5.40 -2.96 30.38
C VAL A 41 -5.99 -4.18 29.68
N LEU A 42 -5.87 -4.26 28.35
CA LEU A 42 -6.38 -5.39 27.57
C LEU A 42 -5.67 -6.70 27.91
N GLN A 43 -4.35 -6.68 28.09
CA GLN A 43 -3.59 -7.84 28.53
C GLN A 43 -3.98 -8.31 29.93
N SER A 44 -4.22 -7.38 30.87
CA SER A 44 -4.68 -7.71 32.22
C SER A 44 -6.08 -8.36 32.23
N LEU A 45 -7.00 -7.84 31.40
CA LEU A 45 -8.33 -8.45 31.23
C LEU A 45 -8.24 -9.84 30.60
N GLN A 46 -7.38 -9.99 29.58
CA GLN A 46 -7.14 -11.29 28.94
C GLN A 46 -6.56 -12.32 29.91
N ALA A 47 -5.61 -11.93 30.75
CA ALA A 47 -5.08 -12.79 31.83
C ALA A 47 -6.13 -13.15 32.88
N SER A 48 -7.17 -12.33 33.02
CA SER A 48 -8.31 -12.58 33.91
C SER A 48 -9.41 -13.46 33.28
N GLY A 49 -9.22 -13.90 32.03
CA GLY A 49 -10.15 -14.77 31.30
C GLY A 49 -11.10 -14.06 30.33
N GLU A 50 -11.01 -12.75 30.18
CA GLU A 50 -11.83 -12.00 29.23
C GLU A 50 -11.29 -12.11 27.79
N SER A 51 -12.20 -12.03 26.81
CA SER A 51 -11.78 -11.97 25.40
C SER A 51 -11.12 -10.62 25.09
N TYR A 52 -9.91 -10.65 24.53
CA TYR A 52 -9.18 -9.44 24.10
C TYR A 52 -10.04 -8.58 23.16
N ASP A 53 -10.68 -9.20 22.17
CA ASP A 53 -11.47 -8.51 21.15
C ASP A 53 -12.72 -7.86 21.74
N ASN A 54 -13.38 -8.54 22.69
CA ASN A 54 -14.53 -7.98 23.40
C ASN A 54 -14.10 -6.80 24.28
N ALA A 55 -13.05 -6.97 25.09
CA ALA A 55 -12.50 -5.91 25.92
C ALA A 55 -12.09 -4.68 25.10
N ARG A 56 -11.46 -4.90 23.94
CA ARG A 56 -11.07 -3.85 22.99
C ARG A 56 -12.28 -3.11 22.43
N GLU A 57 -13.34 -3.81 22.05
CA GLU A 57 -14.55 -3.18 21.51
C GLU A 57 -15.28 -2.37 22.59
N VAL A 58 -15.46 -2.92 23.79
CA VAL A 58 -16.08 -2.18 24.91
C VAL A 58 -15.28 -0.94 25.26
N LEU A 59 -13.95 -1.01 25.22
CA LEU A 59 -13.07 0.12 25.51
C LEU A 59 -13.26 1.30 24.54
N LYS A 60 -13.72 1.07 23.30
CA LYS A 60 -14.08 2.16 22.36
C LYS A 60 -15.25 3.00 22.88
N HIS A 61 -16.12 2.42 23.71
CA HIS A 61 -17.28 3.08 24.29
C HIS A 61 -17.02 3.65 25.69
N VAL A 62 -15.79 3.56 26.21
CA VAL A 62 -15.39 4.15 27.50
C VAL A 62 -14.73 5.49 27.24
N SER A 63 -15.07 6.50 28.07
CA SER A 63 -14.58 7.88 27.89
C SER A 63 -13.15 8.04 28.39
N VAL A 64 -12.18 7.46 27.67
CA VAL A 64 -10.76 7.63 27.97
C VAL A 64 -10.32 9.06 27.62
N ASP A 65 -9.51 9.68 28.47
CA ASP A 65 -9.02 11.04 28.24
C ASP A 65 -8.17 11.16 26.95
N SER A 66 -7.87 12.39 26.52
CA SER A 66 -7.07 12.64 25.32
C SER A 66 -5.63 12.13 25.41
N SER A 67 -5.17 11.70 26.59
CA SER A 67 -3.86 11.05 26.75
C SER A 67 -3.87 9.60 26.28
N GLY A 68 -5.05 9.02 26.06
CA GLY A 68 -5.22 7.64 25.65
C GLY A 68 -4.86 6.64 26.77
N LYS A 69 -4.64 7.10 28.01
CA LYS A 69 -4.39 6.25 29.17
C LYS A 69 -5.68 6.03 29.97
N VAL A 70 -5.87 4.83 30.45
CA VAL A 70 -7.02 4.40 31.25
C VAL A 70 -6.76 4.76 32.70
N GLU A 71 -7.65 5.56 33.29
CA GLU A 71 -7.67 5.85 34.72
C GLU A 71 -8.54 4.85 35.48
N LEU A 72 -8.50 4.89 36.82
CA LEU A 72 -9.27 3.98 37.67
C LEU A 72 -10.79 4.05 37.38
N GLU A 73 -11.30 5.23 37.07
CA GLU A 73 -12.72 5.43 36.76
C GLU A 73 -13.12 4.78 35.44
N ASP A 74 -12.26 4.90 34.42
CA ASP A 74 -12.42 4.27 33.10
C ASP A 74 -12.34 2.74 33.21
N TRP A 75 -11.43 2.24 34.04
CA TRP A 75 -11.28 0.81 34.32
C TRP A 75 -12.54 0.22 34.95
N VAL A 76 -13.14 0.94 35.91
CA VAL A 76 -14.41 0.50 36.53
C VAL A 76 -15.55 0.55 35.50
N GLU A 77 -15.64 1.63 34.70
CA GLU A 77 -16.64 1.72 33.63
C GLU A 77 -16.53 0.57 32.63
N LEU A 78 -15.30 0.24 32.20
CA LEU A 78 -15.00 -0.85 31.29
C LEU A 78 -15.48 -2.20 31.84
N ASN A 79 -15.15 -2.52 33.09
CA ASN A 79 -15.54 -3.79 33.71
C ASN A 79 -17.05 -3.88 33.95
N VAL A 80 -17.70 -2.76 34.27
CA VAL A 80 -19.17 -2.69 34.39
C VAL A 80 -19.83 -2.97 33.03
N LYS A 81 -19.37 -2.30 31.97
CA LYS A 81 -19.92 -2.50 30.61
C LYS A 81 -19.67 -3.93 30.11
N LEU A 82 -18.49 -4.49 30.35
CA LEU A 82 -18.17 -5.89 30.00
C LEU A 82 -19.15 -6.89 30.63
N ARG A 83 -19.51 -6.69 31.90
CA ARG A 83 -20.50 -7.52 32.61
C ARG A 83 -21.93 -7.34 32.11
N GLN A 84 -22.30 -6.12 31.71
CA GLN A 84 -23.64 -5.83 31.18
C GLN A 84 -23.81 -6.37 29.75
N GLN A 85 -22.75 -6.31 28.94
CA GLN A 85 -22.78 -6.63 27.51
C GLN A 85 -22.48 -8.09 27.18
N THR A 86 -22.09 -8.94 28.14
CA THR A 86 -21.85 -10.38 27.90
C THR A 86 -23.09 -11.16 27.43
N LYS A 87 -24.29 -10.54 27.43
CA LYS A 87 -25.55 -11.15 26.97
C LYS A 87 -25.90 -10.88 25.50
N GLU A 88 -25.26 -9.90 24.84
CA GLU A 88 -25.41 -9.63 23.41
C GLU A 88 -24.01 -9.56 22.78
N ALA A 89 -23.68 -10.48 21.87
CA ALA A 89 -22.36 -10.49 21.23
C ALA A 89 -22.17 -9.23 20.36
N LEU A 90 -21.34 -8.28 20.82
CA LEU A 90 -21.02 -7.02 20.14
C LEU A 90 -20.36 -7.21 18.76
N LEU A 91 -19.71 -8.35 18.55
CA LEU A 91 -19.05 -8.73 17.30
C LEU A 91 -19.81 -9.93 16.70
N PRO A 92 -20.87 -9.72 15.92
CA PRO A 92 -21.53 -10.82 15.23
C PRO A 92 -20.57 -11.43 14.20
N SER A 93 -20.16 -12.68 14.43
CA SER A 93 -19.38 -13.48 13.49
C SER A 93 -20.32 -14.40 12.69
N LYS A 94 -20.22 -14.35 11.37
CA LYS A 94 -20.98 -15.24 10.46
C LYS A 94 -20.04 -15.79 9.40
N LYS A 95 -19.81 -17.10 9.41
CA LYS A 95 -18.91 -17.81 8.45
C LYS A 95 -17.47 -17.26 8.41
N GLY A 96 -16.83 -17.06 9.58
CA GLY A 96 -15.43 -16.61 9.67
C GLY A 96 -15.23 -15.13 9.31
N LYS A 97 -16.30 -14.34 9.37
CA LYS A 97 -16.32 -12.92 9.09
C LYS A 97 -16.83 -12.18 10.32
N VAL A 98 -16.02 -11.29 10.88
CA VAL A 98 -16.35 -10.46 12.05
C VAL A 98 -16.83 -9.09 11.58
N THR A 99 -18.00 -8.66 12.06
CA THR A 99 -18.51 -7.31 11.77
C THR A 99 -18.06 -6.34 12.87
N VAL A 100 -17.38 -5.25 12.48
CA VAL A 100 -16.92 -4.18 13.36
C VAL A 100 -17.71 -2.90 13.06
N HIS A 101 -18.11 -2.19 14.11
CA HIS A 101 -18.82 -0.92 13.98
C HIS A 101 -17.83 0.24 13.78
N GLY A 102 -18.13 1.12 12.82
CA GLY A 102 -17.39 2.34 12.59
C GLY A 102 -17.71 3.42 13.64
N SER A 103 -17.04 4.57 13.52
CA SER A 103 -17.19 5.71 14.44
C SER A 103 -18.63 6.27 14.48
N ASN A 104 -19.46 5.97 13.47
CA ASN A 104 -20.89 6.26 13.43
C ASN A 104 -21.68 4.95 13.55
N ALA A 105 -22.70 4.93 14.43
CA ALA A 105 -23.50 3.74 14.75
C ALA A 105 -24.19 3.04 13.56
N ASN A 106 -24.24 3.68 12.37
CA ASN A 106 -24.89 3.15 11.17
C ASN A 106 -23.93 2.53 10.14
N VAL A 107 -22.61 2.53 10.38
CA VAL A 107 -21.63 1.97 9.44
C VAL A 107 -20.95 0.77 10.07
N SER A 108 -21.04 -0.39 9.43
CA SER A 108 -20.39 -1.63 9.86
C SER A 108 -19.52 -2.20 8.75
N HIS A 109 -18.30 -2.62 9.08
CA HIS A 109 -17.38 -3.25 8.13
C HIS A 109 -17.10 -4.69 8.53
N THR A 110 -16.89 -5.56 7.55
CA THR A 110 -16.66 -6.98 7.80
C THR A 110 -15.21 -7.35 7.56
N ILE A 111 -14.61 -8.07 8.51
CA ILE A 111 -13.22 -8.53 8.49
C ILE A 111 -13.22 -10.04 8.29
N ASN A 112 -12.41 -10.53 7.36
CA ASN A 112 -12.19 -11.96 7.18
C ASN A 112 -11.16 -12.47 8.19
N GLU A 113 -11.55 -13.41 9.06
CA GLU A 113 -10.71 -13.95 10.13
C GLU A 113 -9.50 -14.72 9.57
N ASP A 114 -9.68 -15.46 8.47
CA ASP A 114 -8.60 -16.21 7.82
C ASP A 114 -7.56 -15.24 7.25
N GLU A 115 -7.99 -14.16 6.59
CA GLU A 115 -7.08 -13.13 6.06
C GLU A 115 -6.30 -12.45 7.17
N ARG A 116 -6.98 -12.04 8.25
CA ARG A 116 -6.32 -11.45 9.42
C ARG A 116 -5.26 -12.40 9.99
N ALA A 117 -5.61 -13.67 10.20
CA ALA A 117 -4.70 -14.63 10.79
C ALA A 117 -3.46 -14.87 9.92
N GLU A 118 -3.66 -15.08 8.62
CA GLU A 118 -2.57 -15.39 7.68
C GLU A 118 -1.71 -14.18 7.37
N PHE A 119 -2.27 -12.97 7.28
CA PHE A 119 -1.48 -11.74 7.14
C PHE A 119 -0.70 -11.44 8.42
N THR A 120 -1.26 -11.70 9.60
CA THR A 120 -0.52 -11.58 10.87
C THR A 120 0.64 -12.58 10.92
N ASN A 121 0.40 -13.82 10.48
CA ASN A 121 1.43 -14.85 10.42
C ASN A 121 2.56 -14.47 9.45
N HIS A 122 2.22 -13.92 8.29
CA HIS A 122 3.19 -13.36 7.35
C HIS A 122 4.04 -12.25 7.98
N ILE A 123 3.40 -11.26 8.63
CA ILE A 123 4.10 -10.16 9.33
C ILE A 123 5.06 -10.71 10.39
N ASN A 124 4.61 -11.66 11.21
CA ASN A 124 5.45 -12.28 12.24
C ASN A 124 6.68 -12.96 11.64
N ALA A 125 6.53 -13.62 10.48
CA ALA A 125 7.62 -14.33 9.82
C ALA A 125 8.62 -13.40 9.14
N VAL A 126 8.16 -12.37 8.41
CA VAL A 126 9.05 -11.48 7.64
C VAL A 126 9.73 -10.41 8.49
N LEU A 127 9.10 -10.01 9.61
CA LEU A 127 9.64 -9.00 10.53
C LEU A 127 10.32 -9.62 11.76
N GLU A 128 10.49 -10.95 11.78
CA GLU A 128 11.15 -11.65 12.88
C GLU A 128 12.56 -11.09 13.11
N GLY A 129 12.87 -10.75 14.36
CA GLY A 129 14.19 -10.22 14.73
C GLY A 129 14.46 -8.77 14.33
N ASP A 130 13.45 -8.01 13.84
CA ASP A 130 13.66 -6.58 13.54
C ASP A 130 14.09 -5.81 14.81
N PRO A 131 15.14 -4.97 14.73
CA PRO A 131 15.71 -4.29 15.90
C PRO A 131 14.78 -3.22 16.51
N ASP A 132 13.84 -2.68 15.73
CA ASP A 132 12.97 -1.58 16.17
C ASP A 132 11.62 -2.09 16.69
N ILE A 133 11.10 -3.20 16.16
CA ILE A 133 9.76 -3.72 16.51
C ILE A 133 9.76 -5.17 16.99
N GLY A 134 10.91 -5.85 17.07
CA GLY A 134 11.00 -7.26 17.45
C GLY A 134 10.41 -7.57 18.83
N TYR A 135 10.41 -6.60 19.75
CA TYR A 135 9.79 -6.75 21.07
C TYR A 135 8.25 -6.86 21.04
N ARG A 136 7.61 -6.57 19.89
CA ARG A 136 6.16 -6.68 19.66
C ARG A 136 5.77 -8.00 19.00
N LEU A 137 6.75 -8.77 18.52
CA LEU A 137 6.53 -10.00 17.78
C LEU A 137 6.79 -11.23 18.69
N PRO A 138 6.07 -12.34 18.49
CA PRO A 138 4.99 -12.53 17.52
C PRO A 138 3.65 -11.92 18.00
N ILE A 139 2.92 -11.29 17.08
CA ILE A 139 1.56 -10.83 17.30
C ILE A 139 0.61 -12.05 17.27
N PRO A 140 -0.32 -12.17 18.22
CA PRO A 140 -1.31 -13.25 18.19
C PRO A 140 -2.18 -13.22 16.92
N THR A 141 -2.28 -14.34 16.21
CA THR A 141 -2.99 -14.44 14.93
C THR A 141 -4.51 -14.50 15.06
N ASN A 142 -5.01 -14.79 16.27
CA ASN A 142 -6.43 -15.00 16.55
C ASN A 142 -7.13 -13.80 17.20
N THR A 143 -6.44 -12.67 17.39
CA THR A 143 -7.00 -11.45 18.01
C THR A 143 -6.92 -10.25 17.07
N MET A 144 -7.62 -9.18 17.42
CA MET A 144 -7.55 -7.88 16.76
C MET A 144 -6.30 -7.06 17.16
N GLN A 145 -5.37 -7.65 17.93
CA GLN A 145 -4.16 -6.96 18.40
C GLN A 145 -3.31 -6.42 17.24
N LEU A 146 -3.30 -7.11 16.08
CA LEU A 146 -2.64 -6.64 14.86
C LEU A 146 -2.91 -5.15 14.58
N PHE A 147 -4.17 -4.72 14.71
CA PHE A 147 -4.59 -3.37 14.38
C PHE A 147 -4.08 -2.34 15.38
N ASP A 148 -3.91 -2.73 16.64
CA ASP A 148 -3.37 -1.86 17.68
C ASP A 148 -1.85 -1.71 17.53
N GLU A 149 -1.15 -2.77 17.16
CA GLU A 149 0.30 -2.74 16.90
C GLU A 149 0.66 -1.93 15.64
N CYS A 150 -0.28 -1.74 14.70
CA CYS A 150 -0.08 -0.96 13.48
C CYS A 150 -0.30 0.56 13.66
N ARG A 151 -0.86 1.02 14.79
CA ARG A 151 -1.32 2.42 14.97
C ARG A 151 -0.23 3.48 14.80
N ASP A 152 1.00 3.15 15.18
CA ASP A 152 2.15 4.05 15.10
C ASP A 152 2.90 4.01 13.76
N GLY A 153 2.42 3.20 12.83
CA GLY A 153 2.92 3.09 11.47
C GLY A 153 4.23 2.31 11.31
N LEU A 154 4.88 1.86 12.39
CA LEU A 154 6.20 1.22 12.29
C LEU A 154 6.11 -0.14 11.60
N ILE A 155 5.17 -1.00 11.99
CA ILE A 155 4.95 -2.31 11.35
C ILE A 155 4.67 -2.14 9.86
N LEU A 156 3.79 -1.20 9.50
CA LEU A 156 3.43 -0.94 8.11
C LEU A 156 4.62 -0.40 7.30
N CYS A 157 5.43 0.50 7.87
CA CYS A 157 6.65 0.98 7.21
C CYS A 157 7.66 -0.15 6.97
N LYS A 158 7.84 -1.05 7.94
CA LYS A 158 8.75 -2.19 7.82
C LYS A 158 8.24 -3.20 6.80
N LEU A 159 6.94 -3.48 6.80
CA LEU A 159 6.30 -4.35 5.81
C LEU A 159 6.41 -3.78 4.38
N ILE A 160 6.30 -2.47 4.20
CA ILE A 160 6.53 -1.82 2.90
C ILE A 160 7.96 -2.07 2.41
N ASN A 161 8.97 -1.95 3.28
CA ASN A 161 10.36 -2.21 2.93
C ASN A 161 10.68 -3.69 2.70
N ASP A 162 9.99 -4.60 3.38
CA ASP A 162 10.08 -6.04 3.08
C ASP A 162 9.54 -6.34 1.67
N SER A 163 8.36 -5.80 1.35
CA SER A 163 7.72 -6.01 0.05
C SER A 163 8.44 -5.32 -1.10
N VAL A 164 8.94 -4.10 -0.89
CA VAL A 164 9.72 -3.33 -1.86
C VAL A 164 10.91 -2.71 -1.13
N PRO A 165 12.08 -3.36 -1.17
CA PRO A 165 13.30 -2.87 -0.53
C PRO A 165 13.63 -1.43 -0.91
N ASP A 166 14.24 -0.73 0.04
CA ASP A 166 14.67 0.66 -0.13
C ASP A 166 13.59 1.72 -0.37
N THR A 167 12.31 1.40 -0.19
CA THR A 167 11.22 2.38 -0.35
C THR A 167 11.23 3.48 0.71
N ILE A 168 11.48 3.12 1.96
CA ILE A 168 11.48 4.00 3.13
C ILE A 168 12.87 4.00 3.78
N ASP A 169 13.41 5.18 4.05
CA ASP A 169 14.57 5.32 4.94
C ASP A 169 14.12 5.15 6.40
N VAL A 170 14.39 4.00 7.01
CA VAL A 170 13.96 3.70 8.39
C VAL A 170 14.53 4.66 9.44
N ARG A 171 15.55 5.45 9.09
CA ARG A 171 16.17 6.43 9.99
C ARG A 171 15.27 7.65 10.22
N VAL A 172 14.33 7.95 9.31
CA VAL A 172 13.39 9.08 9.48
C VAL A 172 12.21 8.74 10.38
N LEU A 173 11.99 7.45 10.66
CA LEU A 173 10.86 6.98 11.44
C LEU A 173 11.03 7.39 12.90
N ASN A 174 9.96 7.90 13.49
CA ASN A 174 9.92 8.15 14.91
C ASN A 174 9.81 6.78 15.63
N LYS A 175 10.81 6.45 16.45
CA LYS A 175 10.88 5.19 17.19
C LYS A 175 10.63 5.42 18.67
N PRO A 176 9.77 4.62 19.34
CA PRO A 176 9.59 4.73 20.78
C PRO A 176 10.87 4.30 21.50
N THR A 177 11.06 4.86 22.69
CA THR A 177 12.06 4.34 23.64
C THR A 177 11.34 3.85 24.89
N PRO A 178 11.92 2.95 25.71
CA PRO A 178 11.28 2.45 26.92
C PRO A 178 10.81 3.56 27.88
N LYS A 179 11.44 4.73 27.84
CA LYS A 179 11.12 5.89 28.68
C LYS A 179 10.20 6.90 28.02
N LYS A 180 10.04 6.84 26.69
CA LYS A 180 9.32 7.86 25.92
C LYS A 180 8.55 7.20 24.79
N PRO A 181 7.24 6.93 24.98
CA PRO A 181 6.38 6.49 23.89
C PRO A 181 6.20 7.60 22.86
N LEU A 182 5.75 7.23 21.67
CA LEU A 182 5.46 8.18 20.60
C LEU A 182 4.25 9.03 20.97
N ASN A 183 4.36 10.34 20.72
CA ASN A 183 3.21 11.24 20.86
C ASN A 183 2.33 11.19 19.59
N ALA A 184 1.12 11.74 19.66
CA ALA A 184 0.15 11.73 18.56
C ALA A 184 0.70 12.38 17.26
N PHE A 185 1.55 13.40 17.39
CA PHE A 185 2.17 14.06 16.25
C PHE A 185 3.19 13.15 15.56
N GLN A 186 4.05 12.49 16.33
CA GLN A 186 5.05 11.53 15.82
C GLN A 186 4.39 10.31 15.16
N ILE A 187 3.28 9.82 15.73
CA ILE A 187 2.45 8.78 15.13
C ILE A 187 1.90 9.25 13.78
N THR A 188 1.34 10.45 13.73
CA THR A 188 0.81 11.04 12.49
C THR A 188 1.90 11.19 11.43
N GLU A 189 3.11 11.62 11.82
CA GLU A 189 4.26 11.70 10.92
C GLU A 189 4.69 10.34 10.35
N ASN A 190 4.73 9.29 11.17
CA ASN A 190 5.00 7.93 10.68
C ASN A 190 3.90 7.47 9.72
N ASN A 191 2.64 7.71 10.07
CA ASN A 191 1.50 7.30 9.24
C ASN A 191 1.44 8.08 7.91
N ASN A 192 1.91 9.34 7.85
CA ASN A 192 2.12 10.05 6.59
C ASN A 192 3.12 9.31 5.69
N ILE A 193 4.22 8.81 6.27
CA ILE A 193 5.21 8.02 5.54
C ILE A 193 4.60 6.72 5.03
N VAL A 194 3.79 6.02 5.83
CA VAL A 194 3.05 4.82 5.39
C VAL A 194 2.20 5.13 4.16
N ILE A 195 1.33 6.14 4.23
CA ILE A 195 0.40 6.48 3.13
C ILE A 195 1.15 6.90 1.87
N THR A 196 2.11 7.82 1.99
CA THR A 196 2.86 8.32 0.83
C THR A 196 3.75 7.25 0.20
N SER A 197 4.33 6.36 1.00
CA SER A 197 5.17 5.27 0.51
C SER A 197 4.35 4.14 -0.10
N ALA A 198 3.20 3.81 0.48
CA ALA A 198 2.22 2.91 -0.11
C ALA A 198 1.75 3.40 -1.49
N LYS A 199 1.45 4.71 -1.64
CA LYS A 199 1.18 5.32 -2.97
C LYS A 199 2.35 5.13 -3.92
N ALA A 200 3.58 5.35 -3.44
CA ALA A 200 4.80 5.26 -4.23
C ALA A 200 5.17 3.83 -4.67
N ILE A 201 4.62 2.79 -4.05
CA ILE A 201 4.73 1.40 -4.52
C ILE A 201 3.47 0.94 -5.28
N GLY A 202 2.56 1.87 -5.60
CA GLY A 202 1.36 1.59 -6.38
C GLY A 202 0.23 0.90 -5.60
N CYS A 203 0.14 1.10 -4.28
CA CYS A 203 -1.07 0.75 -3.53
C CYS A 203 -2.13 1.85 -3.70
N SER A 204 -3.40 1.46 -3.81
CA SER A 204 -4.54 2.36 -3.78
C SER A 204 -4.89 2.70 -2.33
N VAL A 205 -4.59 3.94 -1.94
CA VAL A 205 -4.85 4.47 -0.59
C VAL A 205 -5.75 5.71 -0.64
N VAL A 206 -6.70 5.75 -1.58
CA VAL A 206 -7.63 6.89 -1.74
C VAL A 206 -8.53 7.06 -0.51
N ASN A 207 -8.92 5.96 0.12
CA ASN A 207 -9.87 5.93 1.22
C ASN A 207 -9.24 5.72 2.61
N ILE A 208 -7.92 5.88 2.73
CA ILE A 208 -7.20 5.71 4.01
C ILE A 208 -6.22 6.86 4.23
N GLY A 209 -6.34 7.53 5.37
CA GLY A 209 -5.47 8.59 5.83
C GLY A 209 -4.67 8.22 7.07
N PRO A 210 -3.75 9.12 7.51
CA PRO A 210 -2.91 8.89 8.68
C PRO A 210 -3.71 8.72 9.99
N THR A 211 -4.86 9.40 10.08
CA THR A 211 -5.80 9.32 11.21
C THR A 211 -6.47 7.96 11.28
N ASP A 212 -6.86 7.37 10.15
CA ASP A 212 -7.48 6.05 10.10
C ASP A 212 -6.54 4.96 10.64
N ILE A 213 -5.24 5.07 10.33
CA ILE A 213 -4.21 4.18 10.86
C ILE A 213 -4.03 4.41 12.37
N ALA A 214 -3.91 5.67 12.81
CA ALA A 214 -3.72 6.01 14.23
C ALA A 214 -4.91 5.57 15.11
N GLU A 215 -6.12 5.64 14.57
CA GLU A 215 -7.34 5.17 15.21
C GLU A 215 -7.44 3.64 15.26
N GLY A 216 -6.71 2.93 14.39
CA GLY A 216 -6.74 1.47 14.30
C GLY A 216 -7.91 0.93 13.50
N ARG A 217 -8.36 1.64 12.44
CA ARG A 217 -9.50 1.22 11.61
C ARG A 217 -9.20 -0.07 10.87
N GLU A 218 -9.85 -1.14 11.31
CA GLU A 218 -9.41 -2.50 11.07
C GLU A 218 -9.50 -2.90 9.59
N HIS A 219 -10.63 -2.60 8.93
CA HIS A 219 -10.84 -2.92 7.51
C HIS A 219 -9.86 -2.19 6.59
N LEU A 220 -9.56 -0.90 6.86
CA LEU A 220 -8.62 -0.12 6.08
C LEU A 220 -7.18 -0.61 6.27
N ILE A 221 -6.79 -0.90 7.51
CA ILE A 221 -5.44 -1.43 7.81
C ILE A 221 -5.28 -2.82 7.19
N LEU A 222 -6.28 -3.70 7.29
CA LEU A 222 -6.20 -5.04 6.69
C LEU A 222 -6.11 -4.97 5.16
N GLY A 223 -6.92 -4.11 4.53
CA GLY A 223 -6.86 -3.87 3.08
C GLY A 223 -5.51 -3.30 2.63
N LEU A 224 -4.92 -2.39 3.41
CA LEU A 224 -3.58 -1.87 3.14
C LEU A 224 -2.49 -2.94 3.29
N ILE A 225 -2.54 -3.76 4.35
CA ILE A 225 -1.60 -4.89 4.55
C ILE A 225 -1.66 -5.83 3.35
N TRP A 226 -2.87 -6.22 2.92
CA TRP A 226 -3.02 -7.05 1.72
C TRP A 226 -2.37 -6.43 0.49
N GLN A 227 -2.62 -5.15 0.22
CA GLN A 227 -2.05 -4.48 -0.95
C GLN A 227 -0.52 -4.44 -0.92
N ILE A 228 0.09 -4.26 0.26
CA ILE A 228 1.54 -4.29 0.45
C ILE A 228 2.09 -5.71 0.19
N ILE A 229 1.53 -6.73 0.85
CA ILE A 229 1.92 -8.14 0.67
C ILE A 229 1.78 -8.56 -0.80
N ARG A 230 0.64 -8.24 -1.43
CA ARG A 230 0.40 -8.51 -2.85
C ARG A 230 1.49 -7.90 -3.71
N ARG A 231 1.90 -6.67 -3.44
CA ARG A 231 2.97 -6.01 -4.21
C ARG A 231 4.28 -6.77 -4.11
N GLY A 232 4.70 -7.16 -2.90
CA GLY A 232 5.94 -7.91 -2.69
C GLY A 232 5.93 -9.30 -3.36
N LEU A 233 4.82 -10.03 -3.22
CA LEU A 233 4.67 -11.35 -3.84
C LEU A 233 4.71 -11.31 -5.37
N LEU A 234 4.04 -10.33 -5.96
CA LEU A 234 3.92 -10.21 -7.42
C LEU A 234 5.11 -9.51 -8.08
N ALA A 235 5.93 -8.78 -7.33
CA ALA A 235 7.14 -8.14 -7.86
C ALA A 235 8.19 -9.14 -8.34
N GLN A 236 8.16 -10.37 -7.81
CA GLN A 236 9.03 -11.47 -8.25
C GLN A 236 8.56 -12.09 -9.57
N VAL A 237 7.29 -11.89 -9.97
CA VAL A 237 6.74 -12.42 -11.21
C VAL A 237 7.01 -11.43 -12.34
N ASP A 238 8.29 -11.31 -12.71
CA ASP A 238 8.77 -10.38 -13.73
C ASP A 238 9.71 -11.12 -14.72
N ILE A 239 9.59 -10.82 -16.02
CA ILE A 239 10.43 -11.46 -17.05
C ILE A 239 11.91 -11.14 -16.90
N LYS A 240 12.25 -9.99 -16.31
CA LYS A 240 13.64 -9.60 -16.04
C LYS A 240 14.27 -10.52 -15.00
N LEU A 241 13.47 -11.03 -14.06
CA LEU A 241 13.89 -11.98 -13.03
C LEU A 241 13.78 -13.43 -13.52
N HIS A 242 12.75 -13.71 -14.31
CA HIS A 242 12.43 -15.02 -14.87
C HIS A 242 12.28 -14.96 -16.40
N PRO A 243 13.38 -14.91 -17.17
CA PRO A 243 13.32 -14.92 -18.63
C PRO A 243 12.59 -16.16 -19.20
N GLU A 244 12.60 -17.26 -18.45
CA GLU A 244 11.89 -18.50 -18.77
C GLU A 244 10.36 -18.34 -18.84
N LEU A 245 9.80 -17.23 -18.33
CA LEU A 245 8.38 -16.87 -18.52
C LEU A 245 7.98 -16.81 -20.00
N TYR A 246 8.94 -16.63 -20.91
CA TYR A 246 8.71 -16.76 -22.36
C TYR A 246 7.94 -18.02 -22.76
N ARG A 247 8.16 -19.14 -22.05
CA ARG A 247 7.50 -20.43 -22.32
C ARG A 247 5.98 -20.40 -22.09
N LEU A 248 5.46 -19.35 -21.46
CA LEU A 248 4.02 -19.14 -21.23
C LEU A 248 3.29 -18.48 -22.41
N CYS A 249 3.99 -18.08 -23.48
CA CYS A 249 3.35 -17.54 -24.68
C CYS A 249 2.47 -18.61 -25.34
N GLU A 250 1.23 -18.25 -25.68
CA GLU A 250 0.35 -19.13 -26.46
C GLU A 250 0.72 -19.10 -27.96
N GLU A 251 0.17 -20.02 -28.76
CA GLU A 251 0.50 -20.10 -30.19
C GLU A 251 0.11 -18.80 -30.92
N GLY A 252 1.10 -18.18 -31.59
CA GLY A 252 0.93 -16.92 -32.32
C GLY A 252 1.04 -15.67 -31.45
N GLU A 253 1.35 -15.81 -30.16
CA GLU A 253 1.58 -14.71 -29.24
C GLU A 253 3.05 -14.29 -29.20
N THR A 254 3.31 -12.98 -29.07
CA THR A 254 4.66 -12.45 -28.89
C THR A 254 4.98 -12.21 -27.42
N ILE A 255 6.27 -12.02 -27.09
CA ILE A 255 6.69 -11.63 -25.73
C ILE A 255 6.03 -10.33 -25.30
N GLU A 256 5.90 -9.39 -26.22
CA GLU A 256 5.25 -8.11 -25.94
C GLU A 256 3.82 -8.31 -25.44
N ASP A 257 3.09 -9.27 -25.98
CA ASP A 257 1.72 -9.59 -25.56
C ASP A 257 1.68 -10.19 -24.15
N LEU A 258 2.67 -11.03 -23.80
CA LEU A 258 2.84 -11.55 -22.43
C LEU A 258 3.15 -10.41 -21.44
N LEU A 259 3.98 -9.43 -21.84
CA LEU A 259 4.32 -8.26 -21.01
C LEU A 259 3.17 -7.27 -20.80
N ARG A 260 2.07 -7.41 -21.55
CA ARG A 260 0.84 -6.63 -21.30
C ARG A 260 0.01 -7.18 -20.14
N LEU A 261 0.30 -8.40 -19.68
CA LEU A 261 -0.45 -9.03 -18.62
C LEU A 261 -0.05 -8.50 -17.25
N THR A 262 -0.99 -8.53 -16.32
CA THR A 262 -0.68 -8.33 -14.90
C THR A 262 0.05 -9.56 -14.35
N PRO A 263 0.85 -9.40 -13.28
CA PRO A 263 1.50 -10.53 -12.62
C PRO A 263 0.53 -11.65 -12.21
N ASP A 264 -0.66 -11.31 -11.71
CA ASP A 264 -1.71 -12.28 -11.39
C ASP A 264 -2.25 -13.05 -12.61
N GLN A 265 -2.32 -12.41 -13.79
CA GLN A 265 -2.64 -13.09 -15.04
C GLN A 265 -1.51 -14.00 -15.52
N ILE A 266 -0.25 -13.58 -15.34
CA ILE A 266 0.92 -14.43 -15.60
C ILE A 266 0.87 -15.68 -14.72
N LEU A 267 0.53 -15.54 -13.43
CA LEU A 267 0.34 -16.68 -12.54
C LEU A 267 -0.78 -17.62 -12.99
N LEU A 268 -1.91 -17.10 -13.50
CA LEU A 268 -2.96 -17.94 -14.08
C LEU A 268 -2.48 -18.69 -15.32
N ARG A 269 -1.70 -18.05 -16.19
CA ARG A 269 -1.10 -18.71 -17.36
C ARG A 269 -0.10 -19.77 -16.94
N TRP A 270 0.76 -19.46 -15.99
CA TRP A 270 1.72 -20.39 -15.41
C TRP A 270 1.05 -21.63 -14.81
N PHE A 271 -0.01 -21.43 -14.02
CA PHE A 271 -0.78 -22.53 -13.44
C PHE A 271 -1.32 -23.45 -14.55
N ASN A 272 -1.97 -22.85 -15.55
CA ASN A 272 -2.58 -23.61 -16.66
C ASN A 272 -1.55 -24.27 -17.57
N TYR A 273 -0.38 -23.66 -17.75
CA TYR A 273 0.74 -24.25 -18.49
C TYR A 273 1.10 -25.61 -17.86
N HIS A 274 1.28 -25.65 -16.54
CA HIS A 274 1.60 -26.89 -15.82
C HIS A 274 0.45 -27.90 -15.84
N LEU A 275 -0.80 -27.47 -15.70
CA LEU A 275 -1.95 -28.37 -15.84
C LEU A 275 -2.03 -29.00 -17.25
N LYS A 276 -1.75 -28.21 -18.30
CA LYS A 276 -1.73 -28.69 -19.68
C LYS A 276 -0.61 -29.71 -19.89
N GLN A 277 0.58 -29.46 -19.35
CA GLN A 277 1.71 -30.41 -19.40
C GLN A 277 1.40 -31.71 -18.65
N ALA A 278 0.64 -31.64 -17.55
CA ALA A 278 0.17 -32.81 -16.82
C ALA A 278 -0.98 -33.57 -17.52
N GLY A 279 -1.47 -33.08 -18.67
CA GLY A 279 -2.61 -33.65 -19.38
C GLY A 279 -3.94 -33.51 -18.63
N TRP A 280 -4.04 -32.52 -17.73
CA TRP A 280 -5.24 -32.30 -16.91
C TRP A 280 -6.33 -31.57 -17.69
N HIS A 281 -7.57 -32.04 -17.56
CA HIS A 281 -8.70 -31.60 -18.39
C HIS A 281 -9.33 -30.27 -17.94
N ARG A 282 -9.10 -29.83 -16.69
CA ARG A 282 -9.66 -28.58 -16.15
C ARG A 282 -8.70 -27.43 -16.35
N ARG A 283 -9.25 -26.24 -16.60
CA ARG A 283 -8.53 -24.96 -16.68
C ARG A 283 -8.92 -24.08 -15.48
N VAL A 284 -7.96 -23.35 -14.93
CA VAL A 284 -8.15 -22.36 -13.86
C VAL A 284 -8.28 -20.98 -14.46
N ASN A 285 -9.38 -20.28 -14.19
CA ASN A 285 -9.64 -18.91 -14.65
C ASN A 285 -9.67 -17.91 -13.49
N ASN A 286 -9.74 -18.39 -12.25
CA ASN A 286 -9.75 -17.58 -11.04
C ASN A 286 -9.14 -18.34 -9.86
N PHE A 287 -8.60 -17.62 -8.88
CA PHE A 287 -8.05 -18.22 -7.65
C PHE A 287 -9.12 -18.40 -6.54
N SER A 288 -10.37 -18.67 -6.91
CA SER A 288 -11.46 -18.90 -5.96
C SER A 288 -12.12 -20.27 -6.19
N ARG A 289 -13.26 -20.31 -6.89
CA ARG A 289 -14.03 -21.54 -7.16
C ARG A 289 -13.24 -22.59 -7.93
N ASP A 290 -12.37 -22.17 -8.84
CA ASP A 290 -11.65 -23.11 -9.70
C ASP A 290 -10.58 -23.89 -8.94
N VAL A 291 -10.17 -23.44 -7.75
CA VAL A 291 -9.14 -24.08 -6.92
C VAL A 291 -9.67 -24.60 -5.58
N SER A 292 -10.91 -24.27 -5.22
CA SER A 292 -11.46 -24.52 -3.88
C SER A 292 -11.68 -26.01 -3.53
N ASP A 293 -11.68 -26.90 -4.53
CA ASP A 293 -11.79 -28.34 -4.30
C ASP A 293 -10.44 -29.04 -4.11
N GLY A 294 -9.32 -28.32 -4.28
CA GLY A 294 -7.96 -28.84 -4.12
C GLY A 294 -7.45 -29.74 -5.26
N GLU A 295 -8.24 -30.06 -6.29
CA GLU A 295 -7.81 -30.96 -7.37
C GLU A 295 -6.71 -30.32 -8.22
N ASN A 296 -6.96 -29.09 -8.66
CA ASN A 296 -6.00 -28.35 -9.48
C ASN A 296 -4.68 -28.10 -8.74
N TYR A 297 -4.72 -27.86 -7.43
CA TYR A 297 -3.49 -27.78 -6.62
C TYR A 297 -2.77 -29.11 -6.47
N THR A 298 -3.50 -30.22 -6.31
CA THR A 298 -2.90 -31.55 -6.23
C THR A 298 -2.09 -31.85 -7.50
N VAL A 299 -2.68 -31.59 -8.66
CA VAL A 299 -2.03 -31.80 -9.95
C VAL A 299 -0.84 -30.86 -10.14
N LEU A 300 -1.01 -29.56 -9.84
CA LEU A 300 0.07 -28.58 -9.94
C LEU A 300 1.28 -28.96 -9.07
N LEU A 301 1.06 -29.26 -7.79
CA LEU A 301 2.12 -29.63 -6.86
C LEU A 301 2.86 -30.88 -7.31
N HIS A 302 2.13 -31.89 -7.81
CA HIS A 302 2.74 -33.09 -8.38
C HIS A 302 3.54 -32.77 -9.64
N GLN A 303 3.04 -31.92 -10.52
CA GLN A 303 3.74 -31.52 -11.75
C GLN A 303 5.04 -30.78 -11.44
N LEU A 304 5.05 -29.91 -10.43
CA LEU A 304 6.23 -29.15 -10.03
C LEU A 304 7.27 -30.02 -9.33
N VAL A 305 6.85 -30.88 -8.39
CA VAL A 305 7.76 -31.72 -7.60
C VAL A 305 7.19 -33.14 -7.44
N PRO A 306 7.26 -33.99 -8.50
CA PRO A 306 6.64 -35.31 -8.50
C PRO A 306 7.14 -36.24 -7.38
N GLU A 307 8.40 -36.06 -6.98
CA GLU A 307 9.06 -36.89 -5.95
C GLU A 307 8.51 -36.68 -4.54
N LYS A 308 8.01 -35.48 -4.24
CA LYS A 308 7.54 -35.10 -2.90
C LYS A 308 6.03 -34.91 -2.82
N CYS A 309 5.40 -34.56 -3.93
CA CYS A 309 3.98 -34.25 -3.99
C CYS A 309 3.23 -35.37 -4.70
N SER A 310 2.39 -36.12 -3.99
CA SER A 310 1.61 -37.23 -4.57
C SER A 310 0.26 -36.76 -5.14
N THR A 311 -0.25 -37.48 -6.14
CA THR A 311 -1.62 -37.34 -6.67
C THR A 311 -2.67 -38.10 -5.86
N ALA A 312 -2.27 -38.81 -4.81
CA ALA A 312 -3.18 -39.51 -3.89
C ALA A 312 -4.39 -38.67 -3.41
N PRO A 313 -4.25 -37.35 -3.14
CA PRO A 313 -5.39 -36.54 -2.70
C PRO A 313 -6.58 -36.51 -3.68
N LEU A 314 -6.38 -36.78 -4.97
CA LEU A 314 -7.47 -36.85 -5.95
C LEU A 314 -8.50 -37.96 -5.64
N GLN A 315 -8.11 -38.99 -4.87
CA GLN A 315 -9.01 -40.08 -4.48
C GLN A 315 -9.82 -39.76 -3.21
N THR A 316 -9.49 -38.68 -2.51
CA THR A 316 -10.09 -38.32 -1.22
C THR A 316 -11.43 -37.62 -1.44
N ARG A 317 -12.54 -38.28 -1.05
CA ARG A 317 -13.90 -37.73 -1.27
C ARG A 317 -14.20 -36.49 -0.44
N ASP A 318 -13.72 -36.44 0.81
CA ASP A 318 -13.94 -35.29 1.67
C ASP A 318 -13.04 -34.12 1.25
N ILE A 319 -13.65 -33.00 0.88
CA ILE A 319 -12.94 -31.84 0.32
C ILE A 319 -12.01 -31.21 1.36
N ARG A 320 -12.42 -31.17 2.63
CA ARG A 320 -11.61 -30.57 3.70
C ARG A 320 -10.39 -31.42 4.01
N GLN A 321 -10.54 -32.74 4.03
CA GLN A 321 -9.44 -33.68 4.16
C GLN A 321 -8.49 -33.58 2.96
N ARG A 322 -9.03 -33.46 1.74
CA ARG A 322 -8.21 -33.25 0.54
C ARG A 322 -7.42 -31.95 0.60
N ALA A 323 -8.04 -30.86 1.03
CA ALA A 323 -7.37 -29.58 1.23
C ALA A 323 -6.20 -29.69 2.23
N GLU A 324 -6.37 -30.41 3.33
CA GLU A 324 -5.26 -30.65 4.27
C GLU A 324 -4.15 -31.49 3.62
N GLN A 325 -4.47 -32.54 2.87
CA GLN A 325 -3.45 -33.34 2.16
C GLN A 325 -2.70 -32.51 1.10
N VAL A 326 -3.37 -31.60 0.40
CA VAL A 326 -2.74 -30.63 -0.51
C VAL A 326 -1.76 -29.74 0.24
N LEU A 327 -2.14 -29.22 1.41
CA LEU A 327 -1.27 -28.38 2.21
C LEU A 327 -0.11 -29.16 2.85
N GLN A 328 -0.28 -30.46 3.12
CA GLN A 328 0.82 -31.34 3.53
C GLN A 328 1.82 -31.57 2.39
N ASN A 329 1.35 -31.75 1.15
CA ASN A 329 2.24 -31.79 -0.01
C ASN A 329 3.01 -30.46 -0.16
N ALA A 330 2.34 -29.32 0.02
CA ALA A 330 2.99 -28.02 -0.01
C ALA A 330 4.00 -27.83 1.12
N ASP A 331 3.73 -28.38 2.30
CA ASP A 331 4.64 -28.35 3.46
C ASP A 331 5.93 -29.14 3.19
N ALA A 332 5.83 -30.30 2.52
CA ALA A 332 6.98 -31.13 2.16
C ALA A 332 7.99 -30.42 1.24
N ILE A 333 7.57 -29.35 0.55
CA ILE A 333 8.40 -28.50 -0.30
C ILE A 333 8.67 -27.12 0.29
N GLY A 334 8.26 -26.86 1.55
CA GLY A 334 8.48 -25.60 2.26
C GLY A 334 7.54 -24.45 1.82
N CYS A 335 6.41 -24.76 1.19
CA CYS A 335 5.49 -23.79 0.59
C CYS A 335 4.12 -23.67 1.29
N ARG A 336 3.93 -24.28 2.47
CA ARG A 336 2.70 -24.13 3.27
C ARG A 336 2.63 -22.74 3.92
N LYS A 337 2.24 -21.73 3.15
CA LYS A 337 2.03 -20.34 3.59
C LYS A 337 0.68 -19.82 3.10
N TYR A 338 0.04 -18.90 3.84
CA TYR A 338 -1.19 -18.19 3.50
C TYR A 338 -2.49 -19.01 3.44
N LEU A 339 -2.44 -20.34 3.28
CA LEU A 339 -3.63 -21.18 3.20
C LEU A 339 -3.76 -22.12 4.38
N THR A 340 -4.96 -22.13 4.95
CA THR A 340 -5.50 -23.21 5.79
C THR A 340 -6.50 -24.05 4.99
N PRO A 341 -6.82 -25.29 5.43
CA PRO A 341 -7.86 -26.09 4.76
C PRO A 341 -9.21 -25.38 4.67
N ALA A 342 -9.55 -24.56 5.68
CA ALA A 342 -10.79 -23.78 5.68
C ALA A 342 -10.77 -22.69 4.60
N SER A 343 -9.68 -21.93 4.50
CA SER A 343 -9.51 -20.84 3.52
C SER A 343 -9.41 -21.32 2.07
N LEU A 344 -8.84 -22.50 1.85
CA LEU A 344 -8.77 -23.14 0.53
C LEU A 344 -10.19 -23.51 0.08
N VAL A 345 -10.94 -24.22 0.95
CA VAL A 345 -12.29 -24.69 0.62
C VAL A 345 -13.30 -23.54 0.53
N SER A 346 -13.11 -22.48 1.31
CA SER A 346 -13.92 -21.26 1.17
C SER A 346 -13.64 -20.51 -0.13
N GLY A 347 -12.55 -20.85 -0.84
CA GLY A 347 -12.16 -20.24 -2.10
C GLY A 347 -11.71 -18.79 -1.91
N ASN A 348 -11.01 -18.49 -0.81
CA ASN A 348 -10.55 -17.12 -0.54
C ASN A 348 -9.57 -16.66 -1.64
N PRO A 349 -9.92 -15.66 -2.46
CA PRO A 349 -9.13 -15.31 -3.63
C PRO A 349 -7.77 -14.68 -3.29
N ARG A 350 -7.69 -13.91 -2.20
CA ARG A 350 -6.45 -13.26 -1.75
C ARG A 350 -5.44 -14.28 -1.25
N LEU A 351 -5.89 -15.18 -0.38
CA LEU A 351 -5.03 -16.21 0.19
C LEU A 351 -4.59 -17.24 -0.85
N ASN A 352 -5.47 -17.62 -1.78
CA ASN A 352 -5.12 -18.50 -2.89
C ASN A 352 -4.13 -17.83 -3.85
N LEU A 353 -4.31 -16.56 -4.20
CA LEU A 353 -3.34 -15.81 -5.00
C LEU A 353 -1.97 -15.76 -4.30
N ALA A 354 -1.94 -15.50 -2.99
CA ALA A 354 -0.71 -15.44 -2.22
C ALA A 354 0.01 -16.79 -2.18
N PHE A 355 -0.74 -17.89 -2.01
CA PHE A 355 -0.20 -19.25 -2.06
C PHE A 355 0.37 -19.60 -3.44
N VAL A 356 -0.33 -19.27 -4.52
CA VAL A 356 0.13 -19.49 -5.90
C VAL A 356 1.39 -18.67 -6.19
N ALA A 357 1.43 -17.41 -5.79
CA ALA A 357 2.62 -16.57 -5.95
C ALA A 357 3.81 -17.13 -5.16
N ASN A 358 3.58 -17.60 -3.92
CA ASN A 358 4.63 -18.26 -3.13
C ASN A 358 5.13 -19.55 -3.80
N LEU A 359 4.26 -20.35 -4.40
CA LEU A 359 4.66 -21.53 -5.16
C LEU A 359 5.51 -21.15 -6.37
N PHE A 360 5.09 -20.17 -7.16
CA PHE A 360 5.86 -19.68 -8.31
C PHE A 360 7.26 -19.19 -7.88
N ASN A 361 7.34 -18.36 -6.85
CA ASN A 361 8.61 -17.77 -6.40
C ASN A 361 9.64 -18.82 -5.91
N ASN A 362 9.18 -19.99 -5.44
CA ASN A 362 10.07 -21.07 -4.99
C ASN A 362 10.27 -22.15 -6.07
N TYR A 363 9.27 -22.40 -6.90
CA TYR A 363 9.26 -23.46 -7.92
C TYR A 363 8.60 -22.97 -9.21
N PRO A 364 9.27 -22.12 -10.03
CA PRO A 364 8.74 -21.71 -11.33
C PRO A 364 8.48 -22.92 -12.25
N GLY A 365 9.34 -23.94 -12.19
CA GLY A 365 9.16 -25.19 -12.94
C GLY A 365 9.21 -25.04 -14.47
N LEU A 366 9.67 -23.90 -14.97
CA LEU A 366 9.86 -23.64 -16.40
C LEU A 366 11.27 -24.04 -16.81
N ALA A 367 11.40 -24.72 -17.95
CA ALA A 367 12.71 -25.12 -18.45
C ALA A 367 13.52 -23.87 -18.86
N PRO A 368 14.82 -23.82 -18.55
CA PRO A 368 15.66 -22.67 -18.88
C PRO A 368 15.70 -22.44 -20.40
N LEU A 369 16.01 -21.20 -20.77
CA LEU A 369 16.27 -20.82 -22.16
C LEU A 369 17.56 -21.50 -22.65
N ASP A 370 17.59 -21.91 -23.91
CA ASP A 370 18.84 -22.36 -24.54
C ASP A 370 19.78 -21.18 -24.89
N GLU A 371 21.01 -21.46 -25.33
CA GLU A 371 22.00 -20.40 -25.61
C GLU A 371 21.58 -19.43 -26.72
N GLN A 372 20.67 -19.85 -27.61
CA GLN A 372 20.18 -19.03 -28.70
C GLN A 372 18.99 -18.19 -28.22
N GLU A 373 18.03 -18.81 -27.54
CA GLU A 373 16.90 -18.15 -26.87
C GLU A 373 17.37 -17.12 -25.84
N ALA A 374 18.45 -17.39 -25.09
CA ALA A 374 19.01 -16.45 -24.13
C ALA A 374 19.65 -15.22 -24.80
N LYS A 375 20.13 -15.34 -26.05
CA LYS A 375 20.62 -14.18 -26.83
C LYS A 375 19.47 -13.38 -27.44
N ASP A 376 18.45 -14.09 -27.92
CA ASP A 376 17.30 -13.48 -28.59
C ASP A 376 16.34 -12.82 -27.58
N TYR A 377 16.26 -13.35 -26.35
CA TYR A 377 15.28 -12.95 -25.33
C TYR A 377 15.88 -12.63 -23.95
N GLY A 378 17.05 -13.16 -23.61
CA GLY A 378 17.71 -12.93 -22.31
C GLY A 378 18.41 -11.58 -22.20
N VAL A 379 18.65 -10.91 -23.33
CA VAL A 379 19.03 -9.50 -23.37
C VAL A 379 17.75 -8.68 -23.57
N VAL A 380 16.95 -8.53 -22.52
CA VAL A 380 16.09 -7.35 -22.44
C VAL A 380 17.06 -6.19 -22.28
N GLU A 381 17.54 -5.64 -23.41
CA GLU A 381 18.43 -4.48 -23.36
C GLU A 381 17.69 -3.40 -22.56
N ASP A 382 18.34 -2.88 -21.52
CA ASP A 382 17.95 -1.66 -20.78
C ASP A 382 18.06 -0.41 -21.69
N PHE A 383 17.81 -0.55 -22.99
CA PHE A 383 17.90 0.47 -24.04
C PHE A 383 16.93 1.64 -23.81
N ASP A 384 16.01 1.50 -22.85
CA ASP A 384 15.10 2.55 -22.41
C ASP A 384 14.98 2.65 -20.88
N ALA A 385 16.09 2.49 -20.14
CA ALA A 385 16.12 2.70 -18.68
C ALA A 385 15.57 4.08 -18.26
N GLU A 386 15.70 5.07 -19.14
CA GLU A 386 15.13 6.42 -18.96
C GLU A 386 13.61 6.43 -19.12
N GLY A 387 13.05 5.87 -20.20
CA GLY A 387 11.62 5.79 -20.42
C GLY A 387 10.89 4.88 -19.43
N GLU A 388 11.54 3.79 -18.97
CA GLU A 388 11.00 2.95 -17.89
C GLU A 388 10.95 3.68 -16.55
N ARG A 389 11.99 4.48 -16.23
CA ARG A 389 12.00 5.29 -15.01
C ARG A 389 10.91 6.36 -15.06
N GLU A 390 10.79 7.08 -16.16
CA GLU A 390 9.73 8.08 -16.36
C GLU A 390 8.34 7.45 -16.30
N ALA A 391 8.15 6.28 -16.93
CA ALA A 391 6.90 5.55 -16.92
C ALA A 391 6.47 5.18 -15.49
N ARG A 392 7.42 4.76 -14.65
CA ARG A 392 7.18 4.48 -13.23
C ARG A 392 6.76 5.75 -12.48
N VAL A 393 7.49 6.85 -12.62
CA VAL A 393 7.16 8.15 -11.99
C VAL A 393 5.74 8.60 -12.38
N PHE A 394 5.40 8.51 -13.65
CA PHE A 394 4.09 8.89 -14.17
C PHE A 394 2.96 7.96 -13.72
N THR A 395 3.22 6.66 -13.63
CA THR A 395 2.29 5.68 -13.08
C THR A 395 1.95 6.00 -11.62
N LEU A 396 2.98 6.24 -10.79
CA LEU A 396 2.81 6.62 -9.39
C LEU A 396 2.07 7.94 -9.25
N TRP A 397 2.39 8.91 -10.10
CA TRP A 397 1.73 10.20 -10.12
C TRP A 397 0.24 10.07 -10.48
N LEU A 398 -0.11 9.37 -11.57
CA LEU A 398 -1.50 9.18 -11.98
C LEU A 398 -2.31 8.48 -10.89
N ASN A 399 -1.77 7.41 -10.29
CA ASN A 399 -2.43 6.69 -9.19
C ASN A 399 -2.66 7.58 -7.97
N SER A 400 -1.74 8.51 -7.70
CA SER A 400 -1.91 9.47 -6.60
C SER A 400 -3.08 10.44 -6.77
N LEU A 401 -3.55 10.65 -8.01
CA LEU A 401 -4.75 11.46 -8.31
C LEU A 401 -6.06 10.71 -8.00
N GLY A 402 -5.99 9.43 -7.66
CA GLY A 402 -7.15 8.57 -7.45
C GLY A 402 -7.91 8.33 -8.75
N VAL A 403 -7.19 7.90 -9.80
CA VAL A 403 -7.77 7.44 -11.06
C VAL A 403 -8.20 5.97 -10.96
N GLU A 404 -9.26 5.60 -11.65
CA GLU A 404 -9.83 4.25 -11.69
C GLU A 404 -10.03 3.78 -13.14
N PRO A 405 -9.53 2.59 -13.53
CA PRO A 405 -8.72 1.67 -12.75
C PRO A 405 -7.31 2.25 -12.46
N PRO A 406 -6.62 1.76 -11.41
CA PRO A 406 -5.23 2.12 -11.17
C PRO A 406 -4.33 1.72 -12.34
N VAL A 407 -3.32 2.55 -12.61
CA VAL A 407 -2.32 2.34 -13.64
C VAL A 407 -1.25 1.39 -13.11
N PHE A 408 -0.99 0.32 -13.84
CA PHE A 408 0.08 -0.64 -13.56
C PHE A 408 1.10 -0.67 -14.70
N ASN A 409 0.62 -0.61 -15.94
CA ASN A 409 1.43 -0.43 -17.14
C ASN A 409 0.97 0.86 -17.83
N LEU A 410 1.80 1.89 -17.79
CA LEU A 410 1.48 3.21 -18.34
C LEU A 410 1.07 3.15 -19.81
N PHE A 411 1.70 2.29 -20.61
CA PHE A 411 1.48 2.25 -22.05
C PHE A 411 0.23 1.45 -22.45
N GLU A 412 -0.22 0.55 -21.58
CA GLU A 412 -1.43 -0.25 -21.82
C GLU A 412 -2.68 0.38 -21.19
N ASN A 413 -2.58 0.83 -19.93
CA ASN A 413 -3.76 1.30 -19.20
C ASN A 413 -4.25 2.68 -19.67
N LEU A 414 -3.46 3.43 -20.44
CA LEU A 414 -3.85 4.74 -20.98
C LEU A 414 -4.51 4.66 -22.37
N LYS A 415 -4.49 3.49 -23.02
CA LYS A 415 -4.92 3.34 -24.42
C LYS A 415 -6.36 3.69 -24.69
N ASP A 416 -7.24 3.60 -23.69
CA ASP A 416 -8.65 3.96 -23.88
C ASP A 416 -9.01 5.40 -23.50
N GLY A 417 -8.00 6.17 -23.07
CA GLY A 417 -8.12 7.57 -22.69
C GLY A 417 -8.91 7.84 -21.41
N VAL A 418 -9.55 6.85 -20.78
CA VAL A 418 -10.43 7.09 -19.61
C VAL A 418 -9.62 7.59 -18.42
N VAL A 419 -8.49 6.94 -18.12
CA VAL A 419 -7.58 7.36 -17.04
C VAL A 419 -7.04 8.76 -17.28
N LEU A 420 -6.65 9.08 -18.51
CA LEU A 420 -6.17 10.41 -18.88
C LEU A 420 -7.25 11.47 -18.67
N LEU A 421 -8.49 11.20 -19.11
CA LEU A 421 -9.62 12.07 -18.88
C LEU A 421 -9.90 12.27 -17.38
N GLN A 422 -9.83 11.23 -16.56
CA GLN A 422 -9.96 11.38 -15.11
C GLN A 422 -8.87 12.28 -14.54
N ALA A 423 -7.61 12.10 -14.95
CA ALA A 423 -6.52 12.97 -14.53
C ALA A 423 -6.77 14.43 -14.94
N PHE A 424 -7.25 14.69 -16.16
CA PHE A 424 -7.67 16.03 -16.58
C PHE A 424 -8.75 16.62 -15.67
N ASP A 425 -9.78 15.87 -15.32
CA ASP A 425 -10.88 16.34 -14.46
C ASP A 425 -10.44 16.54 -12.99
N LYS A 426 -9.48 15.73 -12.49
CA LYS A 426 -8.90 15.91 -11.15
C LYS A 426 -8.03 17.16 -11.06
N ILE A 427 -7.27 17.45 -12.11
CA ILE A 427 -6.36 18.61 -12.20
C ILE A 427 -7.15 19.88 -12.49
N MET A 428 -8.13 19.79 -13.39
CA MET A 428 -9.03 20.86 -13.80
C MET A 428 -10.47 20.40 -13.63
N PRO A 429 -11.07 20.57 -12.43
CA PRO A 429 -12.45 20.17 -12.16
C PRO A 429 -13.43 20.76 -13.17
N GLY A 430 -14.22 19.90 -13.81
CA GLY A 430 -15.21 20.29 -14.82
C GLY A 430 -14.64 20.45 -16.23
N SER A 431 -13.36 20.11 -16.46
CA SER A 431 -12.76 20.12 -17.81
C SER A 431 -13.31 19.02 -18.71
N VAL A 432 -13.79 17.92 -18.13
CA VAL A 432 -14.26 16.75 -18.88
C VAL A 432 -15.78 16.71 -18.95
N VAL A 433 -16.31 16.70 -20.17
CA VAL A 433 -17.72 16.44 -20.46
C VAL A 433 -17.92 14.94 -20.57
N TRP A 434 -18.14 14.29 -19.41
CA TRP A 434 -18.26 12.82 -19.30
C TRP A 434 -19.32 12.18 -20.21
N ARG A 435 -20.34 12.94 -20.65
CA ARG A 435 -21.35 12.46 -21.61
C ARG A 435 -20.77 12.15 -23.00
N ARG A 436 -19.60 12.69 -23.35
CA ARG A 436 -18.91 12.42 -24.62
C ARG A 436 -17.95 11.25 -24.54
N VAL A 437 -17.69 10.73 -23.34
CA VAL A 437 -16.67 9.72 -23.10
C VAL A 437 -17.27 8.33 -23.23
N SER A 438 -16.70 7.53 -24.10
CA SER A 438 -17.03 6.11 -24.17
C SER A 438 -16.42 5.38 -22.98
N LYS A 439 -17.23 4.71 -22.16
CA LYS A 439 -16.74 3.87 -21.05
C LYS A 439 -16.84 2.38 -21.42
N PRO A 440 -15.92 1.53 -20.95
CA PRO A 440 -16.07 0.08 -21.08
C PRO A 440 -17.42 -0.34 -20.47
N LYS A 441 -18.23 -1.12 -21.19
CA LYS A 441 -19.44 -1.70 -20.59
C LYS A 441 -18.99 -2.72 -19.53
N ALA A 442 -19.34 -2.49 -18.26
CA ALA A 442 -19.42 -3.59 -17.30
C ALA A 442 -20.33 -4.66 -17.91
N GLY A 443 -19.97 -5.94 -17.74
CA GLY A 443 -20.80 -7.02 -18.26
C GLY A 443 -22.24 -6.85 -17.80
N ALA A 444 -23.21 -7.24 -18.62
CA ALA A 444 -24.62 -7.24 -18.25
C ALA A 444 -24.81 -8.16 -17.03
N ASN A 445 -24.75 -7.56 -15.83
CA ASN A 445 -25.23 -8.02 -14.53
C ASN A 445 -24.86 -7.07 -13.37
N GLU A 446 -24.13 -5.97 -13.62
CA GLU A 446 -23.93 -4.92 -12.60
C GLU A 446 -24.81 -3.72 -12.94
N GLU A 447 -26.05 -3.77 -12.46
CA GLU A 447 -26.86 -2.56 -12.33
C GLU A 447 -26.16 -1.62 -11.33
N VAL A 448 -26.00 -0.38 -11.74
CA VAL A 448 -25.56 0.74 -10.91
C VAL A 448 -26.59 0.93 -9.80
N SER A 449 -26.39 0.27 -8.67
CA SER A 449 -27.12 0.55 -7.44
C SER A 449 -26.49 1.75 -6.74
N SER A 450 -27.36 2.69 -6.37
CA SER A 450 -27.02 3.83 -5.51
C SER A 450 -26.46 3.34 -4.16
N PRO A 451 -25.68 4.14 -3.42
CA PRO A 451 -24.92 3.68 -2.26
C PRO A 451 -25.82 3.54 -1.03
N THR A 452 -26.65 2.50 -0.99
CA THR A 452 -27.41 2.08 0.20
C THR A 452 -27.70 0.58 0.12
N SER A 453 -26.67 -0.24 0.31
CA SER A 453 -26.84 -1.61 0.80
C SER A 453 -25.47 -2.20 1.12
N ALA A 454 -25.26 -2.40 2.42
CA ALA A 454 -24.16 -3.18 2.98
C ALA A 454 -24.42 -4.66 2.65
N ASP A 455 -23.88 -5.14 1.54
CA ASP A 455 -23.61 -6.55 1.31
C ASP A 455 -22.69 -6.70 0.09
N GLY A 456 -21.44 -7.06 0.36
CA GLY A 456 -20.51 -7.60 -0.64
C GLY A 456 -19.86 -6.57 -1.57
N GLU A 457 -18.84 -5.88 -1.06
CA GLU A 457 -17.74 -5.47 -1.95
C GLU A 457 -17.10 -6.76 -2.49
N GLU A 458 -17.46 -7.18 -3.70
CA GLU A 458 -16.54 -7.96 -4.52
C GLU A 458 -15.38 -7.00 -4.85
N GLU A 459 -14.44 -6.86 -3.92
CA GLU A 459 -13.19 -6.17 -4.19
C GLU A 459 -12.52 -6.90 -5.35
N ASP A 460 -12.50 -6.25 -6.52
CA ASP A 460 -11.92 -6.77 -7.75
C ASP A 460 -10.48 -7.24 -7.45
N ILE A 461 -10.28 -8.56 -7.46
CA ILE A 461 -8.97 -9.18 -7.18
C ILE A 461 -7.98 -8.85 -8.34
N GLY A 462 -8.40 -8.07 -9.34
CA GLY A 462 -7.59 -7.69 -10.50
C GLY A 462 -7.48 -8.80 -11.53
N VAL A 463 -8.29 -9.85 -11.40
CA VAL A 463 -8.37 -10.95 -12.38
C VAL A 463 -9.26 -10.56 -13.57
N THR A 464 -9.84 -9.36 -13.58
CA THR A 464 -10.50 -8.81 -14.76
C THR A 464 -9.46 -8.34 -15.78
N PRO A 465 -9.69 -8.51 -17.10
CA PRO A 465 -8.73 -8.08 -18.11
C PRO A 465 -8.44 -6.59 -17.97
N ASN A 466 -7.18 -6.24 -17.65
CA ASN A 466 -6.66 -4.88 -17.63
C ASN A 466 -6.62 -4.21 -19.03
N GLN A 467 -7.17 -4.89 -20.04
CA GLN A 467 -7.35 -4.42 -21.40
C GLN A 467 -8.74 -3.84 -21.56
N SER A 468 -8.78 -2.60 -22.06
CA SER A 468 -10.04 -1.92 -22.31
C SER A 468 -10.92 -2.72 -23.28
N LYS A 469 -12.13 -3.07 -22.84
CA LYS A 469 -13.15 -3.72 -23.68
C LYS A 469 -13.76 -2.78 -24.74
N LEU A 470 -13.26 -1.53 -24.83
CA LEU A 470 -13.68 -0.58 -25.84
C LEU A 470 -13.12 -0.97 -27.21
N SER A 471 -13.92 -0.80 -28.26
CA SER A 471 -13.40 -0.93 -29.62
C SER A 471 -12.33 0.14 -29.87
N ARG A 472 -11.33 -0.19 -30.69
CA ARG A 472 -10.26 0.75 -31.08
C ARG A 472 -10.81 2.11 -31.54
N PHE A 473 -11.90 2.12 -32.29
CA PHE A 473 -12.56 3.36 -32.72
C PHE A 473 -12.96 4.26 -31.53
N LYS A 474 -13.58 3.69 -30.50
CA LYS A 474 -13.98 4.43 -29.29
C LYS A 474 -12.79 4.86 -28.44
N GLN A 475 -11.74 4.04 -28.39
CA GLN A 475 -10.48 4.41 -27.76
C GLN A 475 -9.89 5.64 -28.44
N VAL A 476 -9.83 5.66 -29.78
CA VAL A 476 -9.35 6.81 -30.56
C VAL A 476 -10.22 8.05 -30.33
N GLU A 477 -11.55 7.93 -30.26
CA GLU A 477 -12.44 9.06 -29.92
C GLU A 477 -12.12 9.66 -28.55
N ASN A 478 -11.98 8.82 -27.52
CA ASN A 478 -11.60 9.27 -26.18
C ASN A 478 -10.20 9.93 -26.18
N CYS A 479 -9.21 9.31 -26.83
CA CYS A 479 -7.84 9.82 -26.88
C CYS A 479 -7.73 11.11 -27.71
N ASN A 480 -8.53 11.28 -28.77
CA ASN A 480 -8.63 12.56 -29.47
C ASN A 480 -9.18 13.65 -28.54
N TYR A 481 -10.19 13.32 -27.72
CA TYR A 481 -10.71 14.26 -26.74
C TYR A 481 -9.65 14.65 -25.70
N VAL A 482 -8.82 13.71 -25.25
CA VAL A 482 -7.66 14.00 -24.38
C VAL A 482 -6.72 15.02 -25.03
N VAL A 483 -6.37 14.82 -26.30
CA VAL A 483 -5.49 15.74 -27.03
C VAL A 483 -6.12 17.12 -27.17
N ASP A 484 -7.41 17.20 -27.45
CA ASP A 484 -8.14 18.46 -27.56
C ASP A 484 -8.19 19.22 -26.23
N LEU A 485 -8.42 18.53 -25.12
CA LEU A 485 -8.35 19.13 -23.77
C LEU A 485 -6.94 19.63 -23.46
N GLY A 486 -5.91 18.88 -23.82
CA GLY A 486 -4.52 19.32 -23.63
C GLY A 486 -4.20 20.59 -24.42
N LYS A 487 -4.64 20.68 -25.68
CA LYS A 487 -4.50 21.89 -26.51
C LYS A 487 -5.26 23.07 -25.91
N GLN A 488 -6.50 22.87 -25.48
CA GLN A 488 -7.31 23.91 -24.82
C GLN A 488 -6.68 24.38 -23.49
N ALA A 489 -6.01 23.49 -22.77
CA ALA A 489 -5.28 23.79 -21.55
C ALA A 489 -3.91 24.48 -21.78
N GLY A 490 -3.52 24.71 -23.03
CA GLY A 490 -2.28 25.38 -23.42
C GLY A 490 -1.04 24.47 -23.38
N MET A 491 -1.21 23.16 -23.46
CA MET A 491 -0.09 22.21 -23.50
C MET A 491 0.56 22.14 -24.89
N HIS A 492 1.87 21.94 -24.92
CA HIS A 492 2.61 21.76 -26.17
C HIS A 492 2.54 20.29 -26.62
N LEU A 493 1.49 19.95 -27.36
CA LEU A 493 1.22 18.60 -27.90
C LEU A 493 1.45 18.52 -29.41
N VAL A 494 2.51 19.17 -29.92
CA VAL A 494 2.82 19.17 -31.35
C VAL A 494 3.19 17.76 -31.79
N GLY A 495 2.47 17.22 -32.76
CA GLY A 495 2.71 15.88 -33.30
C GLY A 495 2.12 14.73 -32.49
N ILE A 496 1.34 14.99 -31.43
CA ILE A 496 0.61 13.94 -30.69
C ILE A 496 -0.83 13.88 -31.19
N GLN A 497 -1.28 12.70 -31.62
CA GLN A 497 -2.64 12.38 -32.04
C GLN A 497 -3.28 11.36 -31.10
N GLY A 498 -4.62 11.23 -31.15
CA GLY A 498 -5.32 10.24 -30.33
C GLY A 498 -4.88 8.81 -30.64
N SER A 499 -4.62 8.48 -31.91
CA SER A 499 -4.12 7.16 -32.33
C SER A 499 -2.79 6.79 -31.68
N ASP A 500 -1.88 7.76 -31.50
CA ASP A 500 -0.57 7.50 -30.89
C ASP A 500 -0.69 7.03 -29.43
N ILE A 501 -1.72 7.52 -28.73
CA ILE A 501 -2.03 7.12 -27.35
C ILE A 501 -2.60 5.70 -27.35
N VAL A 502 -3.54 5.40 -28.27
CA VAL A 502 -4.14 4.06 -28.37
C VAL A 502 -3.11 3.02 -28.79
N ASP A 503 -2.13 3.41 -29.62
CA ASP A 503 -1.07 2.54 -30.10
C ASP A 503 0.05 2.36 -29.04
N GLY A 504 0.00 3.10 -27.93
CA GLY A 504 0.95 2.98 -26.83
C GLY A 504 2.34 3.52 -27.18
N SER A 505 2.43 4.52 -28.06
CA SER A 505 3.71 5.12 -28.48
C SER A 505 4.47 5.70 -27.27
N LYS A 506 5.55 5.03 -26.84
CA LYS A 506 6.24 5.32 -25.57
C LYS A 506 6.58 6.80 -25.42
N THR A 507 7.31 7.37 -26.39
CA THR A 507 7.76 8.77 -26.34
C THR A 507 6.60 9.76 -26.29
N LEU A 508 5.53 9.51 -27.06
CA LEU A 508 4.40 10.44 -27.16
C LEU A 508 3.50 10.36 -25.92
N VAL A 509 3.29 9.15 -25.38
CA VAL A 509 2.56 8.94 -24.12
C VAL A 509 3.31 9.57 -22.96
N LEU A 510 4.62 9.32 -22.82
CA LEU A 510 5.45 9.97 -21.79
C LEU A 510 5.38 11.51 -21.91
N GLY A 511 5.50 12.03 -23.14
CA GLY A 511 5.40 13.46 -23.42
C GLY A 511 4.05 14.08 -23.01
N LEU A 512 2.94 13.40 -23.29
CA LEU A 512 1.59 13.84 -22.90
C LEU A 512 1.43 13.86 -21.38
N VAL A 513 1.78 12.75 -20.71
CA VAL A 513 1.61 12.60 -19.27
C VAL A 513 2.49 13.59 -18.52
N TRP A 514 3.70 13.85 -19.01
CA TRP A 514 4.57 14.92 -18.53
C TRP A 514 3.90 16.31 -18.61
N GLN A 515 3.29 16.67 -19.75
CA GLN A 515 2.62 17.97 -19.89
C GLN A 515 1.45 18.10 -18.90
N LEU A 516 0.71 17.02 -18.67
CA LEU A 516 -0.38 16.99 -17.71
C LEU A 516 0.12 17.14 -16.26
N MET A 517 1.20 16.43 -15.89
CA MET A 517 1.86 16.59 -14.60
C MET A 517 2.39 18.00 -14.39
N ARG A 518 3.05 18.57 -15.39
CA ARG A 518 3.53 19.96 -15.37
C ARG A 518 2.38 20.95 -15.17
N LYS A 519 1.22 20.72 -15.79
CA LYS A 519 0.03 21.56 -15.60
C LYS A 519 -0.48 21.49 -14.17
N ASN A 520 -0.58 20.29 -13.59
CA ASN A 520 -0.97 20.09 -12.19
C ASN A 520 -0.06 20.87 -11.23
N ILE A 521 1.25 20.74 -11.39
CA ILE A 521 2.23 21.47 -10.58
C ILE A 521 2.07 22.98 -10.76
N THR A 522 1.93 23.44 -12.00
CA THR A 522 1.73 24.87 -12.29
C THR A 522 0.47 25.41 -11.62
N GLN A 523 -0.63 24.66 -11.64
CA GLN A 523 -1.88 25.06 -10.98
C GLN A 523 -1.78 25.05 -9.46
N THR A 524 -1.10 24.05 -8.90
CA THR A 524 -0.80 23.98 -7.47
C THR A 524 0.04 25.19 -7.05
N LEU A 525 1.09 25.52 -7.79
CA LEU A 525 1.91 26.71 -7.52
C LEU A 525 1.13 28.01 -7.70
N THR A 526 0.26 28.09 -8.70
CA THR A 526 -0.58 29.27 -8.93
C THR A 526 -1.59 29.48 -7.80
N SER A 527 -2.21 28.42 -7.28
CA SER A 527 -3.15 28.53 -6.15
C SER A 527 -2.47 28.98 -4.85
N LEU A 528 -1.17 28.70 -4.70
CA LEU A 528 -0.35 29.15 -3.57
C LEU A 528 0.12 30.60 -3.71
N SER A 529 0.09 31.16 -4.92
CA SER A 529 0.50 32.53 -5.15
C SER A 529 -0.53 33.50 -4.56
N LYS A 530 -0.28 34.02 -3.34
CA LYS A 530 -0.94 35.23 -2.81
C LYS A 530 -0.46 36.50 -3.52
N SER A 531 -0.05 36.39 -4.78
CA SER A 531 0.32 37.54 -5.60
C SER A 531 -0.96 38.30 -5.91
N ALA A 532 -0.97 39.60 -5.62
CA ALA A 532 -2.09 40.52 -5.84
C ALA A 532 -2.57 40.61 -7.32
N GLN A 533 -1.99 39.83 -8.23
CA GLN A 533 -2.27 39.84 -9.67
C GLN A 533 -2.50 38.45 -10.30
N GLY A 534 -2.58 37.36 -9.52
CA GLY A 534 -2.92 36.02 -10.06
C GLY A 534 -1.92 35.47 -11.10
N ARG A 535 -0.67 35.93 -11.06
CA ARG A 535 0.38 35.51 -11.99
C ARG A 535 0.94 34.14 -11.57
N PRO A 536 1.09 33.16 -12.49
CA PRO A 536 1.69 31.87 -12.18
C PRO A 536 3.13 32.02 -11.68
N ILE A 537 3.49 31.23 -10.66
CA ILE A 537 4.84 31.25 -10.08
C ILE A 537 5.86 30.80 -11.14
N SER A 538 6.89 31.59 -11.38
CA SER A 538 7.95 31.25 -12.34
C SER A 538 9.02 30.34 -11.72
N ASP A 539 9.74 29.56 -12.54
CA ASP A 539 10.89 28.75 -12.09
C ASP A 539 11.90 29.60 -11.30
N THR A 540 12.09 30.86 -11.70
CA THR A 540 12.94 31.84 -11.01
C THR A 540 12.44 32.24 -9.62
N GLU A 541 11.12 32.30 -9.42
CA GLU A 541 10.52 32.58 -8.12
C GLU A 541 10.65 31.38 -7.18
N ILE A 542 10.46 30.15 -7.67
CA ILE A 542 10.69 28.92 -6.88
C ILE A 542 12.16 28.85 -6.44
N LEU A 543 13.09 29.11 -7.37
CA LEU A 543 14.53 29.15 -7.09
C LEU A 543 14.87 30.21 -6.04
N LYS A 544 14.33 31.42 -6.19
CA LYS A 544 14.55 32.53 -5.25
C LYS A 544 13.98 32.19 -3.87
N TRP A 545 12.79 31.60 -3.83
CA TRP A 545 12.18 31.13 -2.59
C TRP A 545 13.06 30.09 -1.90
N ALA A 546 13.50 29.05 -2.61
CA ALA A 546 14.32 27.98 -2.05
C ALA A 546 15.63 28.52 -1.45
N ASN A 547 16.34 29.38 -2.19
CA ASN A 547 17.57 30.01 -1.71
C ASN A 547 17.32 30.91 -0.49
N THR A 548 16.27 31.73 -0.53
CA THR A 548 15.94 32.65 0.58
C THR A 548 15.56 31.87 1.84
N THR A 549 14.77 30.81 1.71
CA THR A 549 14.33 29.97 2.82
C THR A 549 15.52 29.24 3.45
N ALA A 550 16.37 28.60 2.63
CA ALA A 550 17.56 27.92 3.13
C ALA A 550 18.55 28.89 3.80
N GLN A 551 18.78 30.08 3.21
CA GLN A 551 19.67 31.11 3.78
C GLN A 551 19.12 31.72 5.08
N LYS A 552 17.80 31.82 5.24
CA LYS A 552 17.18 32.31 6.48
C LYS A 552 17.50 31.41 7.66
N ALA A 553 17.52 30.09 7.47
CA ALA A 553 17.90 29.14 8.50
C ALA A 553 19.42 29.03 8.68
N LYS A 554 20.18 29.10 7.58
CA LYS A 554 21.64 28.93 7.56
C LYS A 554 22.29 30.01 6.68
N PRO A 555 22.64 31.19 7.23
CA PRO A 555 23.12 32.33 6.44
C PRO A 555 24.36 32.07 5.57
N GLY A 556 25.21 31.11 5.97
CA GLY A 556 26.41 30.72 5.23
C GLY A 556 26.18 29.69 4.11
N ILE A 557 24.94 29.25 3.86
CA ILE A 557 24.67 28.25 2.82
C ILE A 557 24.91 28.82 1.42
N LYS A 558 25.59 28.05 0.57
CA LYS A 558 25.81 28.41 -0.83
C LYS A 558 24.48 28.29 -1.58
N PRO A 559 23.96 29.36 -2.19
CA PRO A 559 22.74 29.29 -2.98
C PRO A 559 22.98 28.52 -4.27
N ILE A 560 21.95 27.83 -4.75
CA ILE A 560 21.95 27.20 -6.06
C ILE A 560 21.64 28.24 -7.15
N ARG A 561 22.33 28.14 -8.29
CA ARG A 561 22.15 29.09 -9.42
C ARG A 561 20.99 28.72 -10.32
N SER A 562 20.62 27.45 -10.35
CA SER A 562 19.50 26.89 -11.11
C SER A 562 19.17 25.49 -10.61
N PHE A 563 18.07 24.90 -11.06
CA PHE A 563 17.79 23.47 -10.81
C PHE A 563 18.72 22.51 -11.58
N LYS A 564 19.64 23.02 -12.40
CA LYS A 564 20.72 22.25 -13.04
C LYS A 564 22.06 22.38 -12.32
N ASP A 565 22.08 23.03 -11.15
CA ASP A 565 23.32 23.24 -10.40
C ASP A 565 23.92 21.90 -9.96
N PRO A 566 25.18 21.58 -10.32
CA PRO A 566 25.81 20.32 -9.96
C PRO A 566 25.81 20.03 -8.46
N SER A 567 25.83 21.07 -7.60
CA SER A 567 25.82 20.88 -6.14
C SER A 567 24.58 20.14 -5.63
N LEU A 568 23.48 20.16 -6.39
CA LEU A 568 22.24 19.44 -6.05
C LEU A 568 22.42 17.93 -5.99
N THR A 569 23.42 17.39 -6.71
CA THR A 569 23.72 15.94 -6.71
C THR A 569 23.99 15.38 -5.31
N THR A 570 24.47 16.22 -4.39
CA THR A 570 24.83 15.82 -3.02
C THR A 570 23.63 15.62 -2.10
N GLY A 571 22.44 16.13 -2.47
CA GLY A 571 21.25 16.18 -1.63
C GLY A 571 21.33 17.19 -0.46
N LEU A 572 22.50 17.75 -0.16
CA LEU A 572 22.73 18.59 1.03
C LEU A 572 21.88 19.86 1.03
N PHE A 573 21.77 20.54 -0.11
CA PHE A 573 20.94 21.74 -0.23
C PHE A 573 19.45 21.44 0.05
N LEU A 574 18.96 20.27 -0.39
CA LEU A 574 17.57 19.87 -0.18
C LEU A 574 17.31 19.53 1.30
N LEU A 575 18.26 18.88 1.98
CA LEU A 575 18.22 18.64 3.42
C LEU A 575 18.23 19.96 4.20
N ASP A 576 19.12 20.88 3.87
CA ASP A 576 19.17 22.21 4.50
C ASP A 576 17.85 22.99 4.26
N LEU A 577 17.24 22.86 3.08
CA LEU A 577 15.93 23.47 2.80
C LEU A 577 14.80 22.85 3.66
N LEU A 578 14.78 21.52 3.84
CA LEU A 578 13.81 20.85 4.70
C LEU A 578 13.96 21.27 6.17
N GLU A 579 15.19 21.35 6.65
CA GLU A 579 15.51 21.85 7.99
C GLU A 579 15.07 23.31 8.17
N ALA A 580 15.19 24.13 7.13
CA ALA A 580 14.70 25.50 7.15
C ALA A 580 13.16 25.61 7.22
N LEU A 581 12.44 24.63 6.68
CA LEU A 581 10.98 24.58 6.72
C LEU A 581 10.44 24.12 8.08
N ARG A 582 11.08 23.12 8.68
CA ARG A 582 10.75 22.65 10.03
C ARG A 582 12.05 22.36 10.79
N PRO A 583 12.54 23.31 11.61
CA PRO A 583 13.73 23.11 12.41
C PRO A 583 13.62 21.86 13.30
N GLY A 584 14.68 21.06 13.31
CA GLY A 584 14.77 19.78 14.03
C GLY A 584 14.16 18.58 13.30
N ILE A 585 13.70 18.73 12.05
CA ILE A 585 13.19 17.59 11.27
C ILE A 585 14.33 16.78 10.62
N VAL A 586 15.47 17.42 10.34
CA VAL A 586 16.66 16.77 9.83
C VAL A 586 17.61 16.49 10.99
N ASP A 587 17.82 15.22 11.31
CA ASP A 587 18.86 14.83 12.26
C ASP A 587 20.24 14.95 11.58
N PRO A 588 21.13 15.84 12.04
CA PRO A 588 22.46 16.01 11.46
C PRO A 588 23.31 14.75 11.47
N ALA A 589 23.06 13.81 12.39
CA ALA A 589 23.80 12.55 12.47
C ALA A 589 23.47 11.60 11.30
N LEU A 590 22.35 11.80 10.61
CA LEU A 590 21.92 10.99 9.47
C LEU A 590 22.47 11.52 8.14
N VAL A 591 22.96 12.76 8.11
CA VAL A 591 23.44 13.44 6.92
C VAL A 591 24.89 13.04 6.63
N ILE A 592 25.13 12.51 5.44
CA ILE A 592 26.47 12.14 5.00
C ILE A 592 27.13 13.36 4.36
N ASN A 593 28.28 13.79 4.88
CA ASN A 593 29.04 14.87 4.26
C ASN A 593 29.76 14.35 3.01
N VAL A 594 29.25 14.72 1.83
CA VAL A 594 29.70 14.22 0.54
C VAL A 594 29.90 15.37 -0.45
N SER A 595 30.97 15.29 -1.24
CA SER A 595 31.24 16.27 -2.31
C SER A 595 30.50 15.91 -3.61
N GLU A 596 30.49 16.84 -4.57
CA GLU A 596 29.88 16.63 -5.90
C GLU A 596 30.49 15.42 -6.63
N SER A 597 31.79 15.15 -6.42
CA SER A 597 32.52 14.01 -6.95
C SER A 597 32.66 12.85 -5.97
N GLY A 598 31.92 12.89 -4.85
CA GLY A 598 31.94 11.85 -3.83
C GLY A 598 31.24 10.56 -4.28
N PRO A 599 31.32 9.50 -3.46
CA PRO A 599 30.71 8.21 -3.77
C PRO A 599 29.23 8.36 -4.17
N TYR A 600 28.82 7.65 -5.22
CA TYR A 600 27.44 7.72 -5.73
C TYR A 600 26.42 7.30 -4.66
N GLU A 601 26.73 6.24 -3.91
CA GLU A 601 25.82 5.72 -2.89
C GLU A 601 25.61 6.72 -1.75
N ASP A 602 26.66 7.40 -1.29
CA ASP A 602 26.53 8.43 -0.23
C ASP A 602 25.61 9.57 -0.65
N ARG A 603 25.75 10.04 -1.90
CA ARG A 603 24.86 11.05 -2.50
C ARG A 603 23.42 10.55 -2.59
N ARG A 604 23.25 9.29 -3.03
CA ARG A 604 21.95 8.62 -3.13
C ARG A 604 21.28 8.46 -1.76
N GLN A 605 22.03 8.14 -0.71
CA GLN A 605 21.51 8.04 0.66
C GLN A 605 21.01 9.39 1.20
N ASN A 606 21.73 10.50 0.92
CA ASN A 606 21.23 11.84 1.25
C ASN A 606 19.96 12.20 0.47
N ALA A 607 19.88 11.86 -0.82
CA ALA A 607 18.69 12.06 -1.64
C ALA A 607 17.49 11.25 -1.10
N LYS A 608 17.71 9.98 -0.74
CA LYS A 608 16.70 9.11 -0.12
C LYS A 608 16.21 9.67 1.23
N LEU A 609 17.12 10.20 2.04
CA LEU A 609 16.80 10.89 3.28
C LEU A 609 15.91 12.12 3.03
N ALA A 610 16.28 12.98 2.08
CA ALA A 610 15.52 14.18 1.74
C ALA A 610 14.10 13.84 1.26
N ILE A 611 13.95 12.83 0.39
CA ILE A 611 12.64 12.36 -0.08
C ILE A 611 11.79 11.84 1.08
N SER A 612 12.38 11.05 1.97
CA SER A 612 11.67 10.45 3.11
C SER A 612 11.21 11.52 4.12
N ILE A 613 12.04 12.54 4.38
CA ILE A 613 11.68 13.68 5.23
C ILE A 613 10.59 14.54 4.59
N ALA A 614 10.66 14.79 3.28
CA ALA A 614 9.61 15.50 2.57
C ALA A 614 8.26 14.76 2.68
N ARG A 615 8.26 13.43 2.50
CA ARG A 615 7.08 12.58 2.72
C ARG A 615 6.55 12.65 4.15
N LYS A 616 7.44 12.68 5.15
CA LYS A 616 7.08 12.88 6.58
C LYS A 616 6.33 14.19 6.81
N MET A 617 6.68 15.23 6.06
CA MET A 617 5.99 16.53 6.04
C MET A 617 4.71 16.54 5.19
N ASN A 618 4.25 15.38 4.73
CA ASN A 618 3.11 15.22 3.82
C ASN A 618 3.32 15.88 2.44
N ALA A 619 4.58 15.94 1.98
CA ALA A 619 4.88 16.43 0.64
C ALA A 619 4.50 15.39 -0.39
N LEU A 620 3.84 15.84 -1.46
CA LEU A 620 3.51 15.01 -2.61
C LEU A 620 4.77 14.88 -3.50
N ILE A 621 5.49 13.76 -3.34
CA ILE A 621 6.78 13.51 -4.00
C ILE A 621 6.70 12.30 -4.94
N PHE A 622 7.16 12.47 -6.18
CA PHE A 622 7.13 11.43 -7.21
C PHE A 622 8.49 11.05 -7.79
N LEU A 623 9.56 11.77 -7.45
CA LEU A 623 10.90 11.44 -7.91
C LEU A 623 11.55 10.35 -7.05
N VAL A 624 12.55 9.70 -7.62
CA VAL A 624 13.40 8.72 -6.94
C VAL A 624 14.75 9.33 -6.55
N PRO A 625 15.52 8.74 -5.62
CA PRO A 625 16.81 9.27 -5.19
C PRO A 625 17.78 9.56 -6.35
N GLU A 626 17.78 8.67 -7.36
CA GLU A 626 18.62 8.79 -8.55
C GLU A 626 18.32 10.08 -9.33
N ASP A 627 17.08 10.57 -9.33
CA ASP A 627 16.72 11.81 -10.02
C ASP A 627 17.37 13.06 -9.39
N ILE A 628 17.66 13.03 -8.09
CA ILE A 628 18.43 14.08 -7.41
C ILE A 628 19.91 13.95 -7.75
N VAL A 629 20.45 12.73 -7.65
CA VAL A 629 21.87 12.46 -7.91
C VAL A 629 22.24 12.77 -9.36
N ASP A 630 21.37 12.43 -10.31
CA ASP A 630 21.53 12.68 -11.74
C ASP A 630 21.14 14.12 -12.14
N VAL A 631 20.74 14.96 -11.17
CA VAL A 631 20.36 16.37 -11.35
C VAL A 631 19.27 16.56 -12.41
N ARG A 632 18.18 15.81 -12.28
CA ARG A 632 16.98 15.94 -13.13
C ARG A 632 16.24 17.22 -12.78
N ALA A 633 16.70 18.34 -13.32
CA ALA A 633 16.27 19.69 -12.95
C ALA A 633 14.74 19.89 -12.91
N ARG A 634 14.02 19.29 -13.85
CA ARG A 634 12.55 19.35 -13.89
C ARG A 634 11.93 18.69 -12.66
N LEU A 635 12.34 17.47 -12.33
CA LEU A 635 11.84 16.72 -11.17
C LEU A 635 12.26 17.40 -9.85
N ILE A 636 13.49 17.88 -9.73
CA ILE A 636 13.96 18.62 -8.54
C ILE A 636 13.14 19.90 -8.34
N MET A 637 12.80 20.61 -9.42
CA MET A 637 11.93 21.79 -9.32
C MET A 637 10.54 21.42 -8.80
N THR A 638 9.98 20.28 -9.24
CA THR A 638 8.68 19.81 -8.71
C THR A 638 8.76 19.48 -7.22
N PHE A 639 9.85 18.86 -6.77
CA PHE A 639 10.11 18.58 -5.36
C PHE A 639 10.09 19.85 -4.53
N VAL A 640 10.87 20.85 -4.94
CA VAL A 640 10.96 22.15 -4.27
C VAL A 640 9.62 22.90 -4.32
N GLY A 641 8.88 22.78 -5.42
CA GLY A 641 7.52 23.31 -5.54
C GLY A 641 6.54 22.68 -4.54
N SER A 642 6.59 21.35 -4.37
CA SER A 642 5.78 20.64 -3.36
C SER A 642 6.15 21.08 -1.94
N LEU A 643 7.42 21.33 -1.65
CA LEU A 643 7.85 21.87 -0.36
C LEU A 643 7.36 23.31 -0.12
N MET A 644 7.38 24.13 -1.16
CA MET A 644 6.83 25.49 -1.13
C MET A 644 5.32 25.48 -0.86
N ALA A 645 4.60 24.47 -1.36
CA ALA A 645 3.18 24.28 -1.07
C ALA A 645 2.91 24.08 0.41
N ILE A 646 3.67 23.20 1.05
CA ILE A 646 3.54 22.92 2.48
C ILE A 646 3.89 24.14 3.31
N ALA A 647 4.92 24.90 2.92
CA ALA A 647 5.35 26.10 3.66
C ALA A 647 4.28 27.21 3.71
N ASN A 648 3.35 27.20 2.76
CA ASN A 648 2.31 28.22 2.59
C ASN A 648 0.93 27.78 3.11
N GLN A 649 0.78 26.51 3.51
CA GLN A 649 -0.37 25.99 4.26
C GLN A 649 -0.20 26.32 5.74
#